data_AF-A0A959ZAS7-F1
#
_entry.id   AF-A0A959ZAS7-F1
#
_cell.length_a   1.000
_cell.length_b   1.000
_cell.length_c   1.000
_cell.angle_alpha   90.00
_cell.angle_beta   90.00
_cell.angle_gamma   90.00
#
_symmetry.space_group_name_H-M   'P 1'
#
loop_
_entity.id
_entity.type
_entity.pdbx_description
1 polymer ?
#
loop_
_entity_poly.entity_id
_entity_poly.type
_entity_poly.pdbx_seq_one_letter_code
_entity_poly.pdbx_strand_id
1 'polypeptide(L)'
;MNSLAMVVSFGMLASLNASSLDNAADNALGEMGLKRSTAQFDKSISDFYRNGLFRSPFYEACFSDVWRTPYLLEVTQEELTFANQQPHKTISLASRLTDSGVRRDLLGDPAGIAAQNTTDKNSFRVALERMKQRGLITTDIPPTDSIPLEVQSAAAVVLQVMMDSEPYREAAFAEVQEMSDTFKRAITTDPDVANPVMERRSRREIENMDLAPLYAGAQDIAAAVQVATTRVTTLEGGSFMWRLTTALGDIVLSSGSDNMYVDQKILLCIDLSGKDTYINCPTNQTVNQWLSVVIDRSGDDKYLSSSGFEGKTVAEATTRKAQRGLPGPGSATMGYTFLIDMEGNDLYRSARSSFGSATFGVAFMRDSGGDDIYDVYGESLGYGKFGIGILEDVEGKDIYTGFTQCQGIGMPGGVGLLIDQSGDDTYLADDTVIDFPSAQSAEHNVSMAQGAGYGRRMDYVDGRSIAGGIGMLIDTRGNDSYTCGVFGQGTGYWMGVGVLTDKDGNDKYTGQWYVQGAAAHFGIGYLQDRAGKDEYTAYMNMAQGAGHDFSVGYLIDESGDDLYLGTSLSLGAGNANGIGIFFDLDGADTYTAKGNDCFGRARANTDGSLRSKAFSLGFFYDGGGRDTYPAGYDWIDNAKRSVGYATKNDRPEDSALGIFYDR
;
A
#
# COMPACT_ATOMS: atom_id res chain seq x y z
N MET A 1 12.89 -24.29 -38.62
CA MET A 1 11.88 -23.35 -39.12
C MET A 1 10.51 -23.90 -38.76
N ASN A 2 9.90 -23.35 -37.71
CA ASN A 2 8.45 -23.17 -37.57
C ASN A 2 8.24 -22.35 -36.30
N SER A 3 8.04 -21.06 -36.52
CA SER A 3 7.70 -20.01 -35.58
C SER A 3 6.33 -20.27 -34.98
N LEU A 4 6.27 -20.50 -33.66
CA LEU A 4 5.02 -20.40 -32.90
C LEU A 4 4.93 -18.96 -32.38
N ALA A 5 4.00 -18.20 -32.95
CA ALA A 5 3.70 -16.85 -32.52
C ALA A 5 3.13 -16.89 -31.09
N MET A 6 3.85 -16.28 -30.13
CA MET A 6 3.26 -15.83 -28.88
C MET A 6 2.24 -14.75 -29.24
N VAL A 7 0.96 -15.09 -29.15
CA VAL A 7 -0.11 -14.09 -29.09
C VAL A 7 -0.03 -13.52 -27.68
N VAL A 8 0.65 -12.38 -27.53
CA VAL A 8 0.47 -11.51 -26.37
C VAL A 8 -0.93 -10.94 -26.51
N SER A 9 -1.88 -11.52 -25.78
CA SER A 9 -3.21 -10.95 -25.60
C SER A 9 -3.07 -9.68 -24.77
N PHE A 10 -2.82 -8.56 -25.44
CA PHE A 10 -3.20 -7.25 -24.92
C PHE A 10 -4.73 -7.24 -24.86
N GLY A 11 -5.29 -7.37 -23.66
CA GLY A 11 -6.68 -6.98 -23.45
C GLY A 11 -6.81 -5.52 -23.88
N MET A 12 -7.71 -5.23 -24.82
CA MET A 12 -8.17 -3.87 -25.03
C MET A 12 -8.88 -3.44 -23.75
N LEU A 13 -8.18 -2.76 -22.85
CA LEU A 13 -8.79 -1.93 -21.82
C LEU A 13 -9.58 -0.84 -22.54
N ALA A 14 -10.90 -0.85 -22.41
CA ALA A 14 -11.76 0.20 -22.91
C ALA A 14 -11.58 1.43 -22.00
N SER A 15 -10.67 2.34 -22.37
CA SER A 15 -10.36 3.59 -21.67
C SER A 15 -11.46 4.67 -21.82
N LEU A 16 -12.73 4.29 -21.63
CA LEU A 16 -13.84 5.21 -21.83
C LEU A 16 -13.80 6.36 -20.79
N ASN A 17 -13.33 6.10 -19.56
CA ASN A 17 -13.32 7.09 -18.46
C ASN A 17 -12.17 8.11 -18.53
N ALA A 18 -10.93 7.70 -18.83
CA ALA A 18 -9.84 8.67 -19.02
C ALA A 18 -10.15 9.72 -20.10
N SER A 19 -10.89 9.32 -21.15
CA SER A 19 -11.30 10.23 -22.22
C SER A 19 -12.36 11.25 -21.78
N SER A 20 -13.20 10.94 -20.79
CA SER A 20 -14.19 11.89 -20.26
C SER A 20 -13.54 12.92 -19.34
N LEU A 21 -12.67 12.48 -18.42
CA LEU A 21 -11.89 13.37 -17.53
C LEU A 21 -11.02 14.35 -18.31
N ASP A 22 -10.34 13.88 -19.37
CA ASP A 22 -9.53 14.73 -20.24
C ASP A 22 -10.35 15.85 -20.90
N ASN A 23 -11.54 15.50 -21.40
CA ASN A 23 -12.43 16.47 -22.03
C ASN A 23 -13.01 17.47 -21.02
N ALA A 24 -13.39 16.99 -19.83
CA ALA A 24 -13.87 17.82 -18.73
C ALA A 24 -12.79 18.84 -18.31
N ALA A 25 -11.55 18.37 -18.09
CA ALA A 25 -10.41 19.21 -17.77
C ALA A 25 -10.11 20.24 -18.87
N ASP A 26 -10.06 19.82 -20.14
CA ASP A 26 -9.77 20.72 -21.27
C ASP A 26 -10.84 21.83 -21.40
N ASN A 27 -12.11 21.51 -21.20
CA ASN A 27 -13.19 22.49 -21.23
C ASN A 27 -13.10 23.49 -20.07
N ALA A 28 -12.95 23.00 -18.83
CA ALA A 28 -12.92 23.85 -17.65
C ALA A 28 -11.65 24.73 -17.59
N LEU A 29 -10.48 24.18 -17.92
CA LEU A 29 -9.23 24.96 -18.03
C LEU A 29 -9.30 26.01 -19.15
N GLY A 30 -10.02 25.71 -20.23
CA GLY A 30 -10.24 26.61 -21.35
C GLY A 30 -10.90 27.93 -20.96
N GLU A 31 -11.78 27.93 -19.94
CA GLU A 31 -12.42 29.14 -19.39
C GLU A 31 -11.39 30.15 -18.84
N MET A 32 -10.19 29.68 -18.48
CA MET A 32 -9.06 30.49 -17.98
C MET A 32 -8.00 30.77 -19.05
N GLY A 33 -8.19 30.29 -20.29
CA GLY A 33 -7.14 30.27 -21.31
C GLY A 33 -5.96 29.35 -20.95
N LEU A 34 -6.15 28.41 -20.03
CA LEU A 34 -5.18 27.38 -19.70
C LEU A 34 -5.38 26.15 -20.59
N LYS A 35 -4.32 25.34 -20.67
CA LYS A 35 -4.35 23.98 -21.20
C LYS A 35 -3.80 23.05 -20.12
N ARG A 36 -4.10 21.76 -20.18
CA ARG A 36 -3.46 20.77 -19.29
C ARG A 36 -1.93 20.89 -19.28
N SER A 37 -1.33 21.17 -20.45
CA SER A 37 0.12 21.38 -20.59
C SER A 37 0.68 22.62 -19.88
N THR A 38 -0.16 23.59 -19.49
CA THR A 38 0.25 24.81 -18.77
C THR A 38 -0.28 24.87 -17.34
N ALA A 39 -1.33 24.11 -17.04
CA ALA A 39 -1.92 24.00 -15.70
C ALA A 39 -1.17 22.95 -14.86
N GLN A 40 0.13 23.16 -14.66
CA GLN A 40 1.02 22.25 -13.95
C GLN A 40 2.21 23.03 -13.37
N PHE A 41 3.00 22.40 -12.49
CA PHE A 41 4.11 23.09 -11.82
C PHE A 41 5.23 23.47 -12.80
N ASP A 42 5.70 24.71 -12.73
CA ASP A 42 6.93 25.10 -13.40
C ASP A 42 8.11 24.45 -12.67
N LYS A 43 8.70 23.44 -13.33
CA LYS A 43 9.85 22.70 -12.82
C LYS A 43 11.03 23.61 -12.47
N SER A 44 11.25 24.68 -13.23
CA SER A 44 12.34 25.63 -12.97
C SER A 44 12.16 26.39 -11.66
N ILE A 45 10.94 26.46 -11.12
CA ILE A 45 10.65 27.04 -9.80
C ILE A 45 10.57 25.95 -8.74
N SER A 46 9.83 24.87 -8.99
CA SER A 46 9.62 23.82 -7.98
C SER A 46 10.92 23.13 -7.58
N ASP A 47 11.88 22.95 -8.49
CA ASP A 47 13.15 22.28 -8.20
C ASP A 47 14.05 23.06 -7.22
N PHE A 48 13.82 24.36 -6.99
CA PHE A 48 14.51 25.10 -5.92
C PHE A 48 14.08 24.67 -4.52
N TYR A 49 12.87 24.12 -4.40
CA TYR A 49 12.25 23.75 -3.13
C TYR A 49 12.14 22.22 -2.97
N ARG A 50 12.15 21.48 -4.08
CA ARG A 50 11.96 20.04 -4.17
C ARG A 50 13.29 19.30 -4.02
N ASN A 51 13.67 18.94 -2.79
CA ASN A 51 14.86 18.12 -2.52
C ASN A 51 14.46 16.77 -1.89
N GLY A 52 14.92 15.65 -2.47
CA GLY A 52 14.63 14.31 -1.96
C GLY A 52 15.41 13.24 -2.72
N LEU A 53 16.07 12.35 -1.98
CA LEU A 53 16.71 11.15 -2.54
C LEU A 53 15.67 10.07 -2.87
N PHE A 54 16.03 9.12 -3.73
CA PHE A 54 15.24 7.92 -4.05
C PHE A 54 13.83 8.19 -4.58
N ARG A 55 13.66 9.25 -5.38
CA ARG A 55 12.40 9.54 -6.07
C ARG A 55 12.10 8.43 -7.08
N SER A 56 10.94 7.78 -6.94
CA SER A 56 10.56 6.69 -7.84
C SER A 56 10.18 7.22 -9.23
N PRO A 57 10.34 6.41 -10.30
CA PRO A 57 9.87 6.76 -11.63
C PRO A 57 8.35 7.01 -11.69
N PHE A 58 7.58 6.28 -10.89
CA PHE A 58 6.12 6.44 -10.82
C PHE A 58 5.73 7.82 -10.25
N TYR A 59 6.33 8.21 -9.13
CA TYR A 59 6.12 9.55 -8.56
C TYR A 59 6.50 10.65 -9.55
N GLU A 60 7.65 10.54 -10.22
CA GLU A 60 8.09 11.55 -11.19
C GLU A 60 7.15 11.64 -12.40
N ALA A 61 6.57 10.51 -12.83
CA ALA A 61 5.59 10.50 -13.91
C ALA A 61 4.32 11.27 -13.52
N CYS A 62 3.75 11.00 -12.34
CA CYS A 62 2.56 11.70 -11.85
C CYS A 62 2.84 13.18 -11.55
N PHE A 63 3.98 13.51 -10.96
CA PHE A 63 4.34 14.89 -10.62
C PHE A 63 4.62 15.76 -11.87
N SER A 64 5.19 15.16 -12.93
CA SER A 64 5.55 15.90 -14.14
C SER A 64 4.38 16.16 -15.08
N ASP A 65 3.30 15.39 -14.96
CA ASP A 65 2.08 15.55 -15.75
C ASP A 65 0.87 15.26 -14.88
N VAL A 66 0.42 16.31 -14.19
CA VAL A 66 -0.70 16.30 -13.24
C VAL A 66 -1.92 15.62 -13.87
N TRP A 67 -2.31 16.04 -15.06
CA TRP A 67 -3.54 15.59 -15.70
C TRP A 67 -3.47 14.16 -16.25
N ARG A 68 -2.27 13.58 -16.34
CA ARG A 68 -2.09 12.17 -16.73
C ARG A 68 -2.11 11.21 -15.54
N THR A 69 -2.04 11.73 -14.32
CA THR A 69 -2.04 10.92 -13.08
C THR A 69 -3.25 9.98 -12.99
N PRO A 70 -4.50 10.42 -13.25
CA PRO A 70 -5.66 9.51 -13.20
C PRO A 70 -5.52 8.30 -14.14
N TYR A 71 -5.07 8.50 -15.38
CA TYR A 71 -4.82 7.40 -16.32
C TYR A 71 -3.73 6.42 -15.84
N LEU A 72 -2.64 6.94 -15.27
CA LEU A 72 -1.55 6.09 -14.77
C LEU A 72 -2.03 5.22 -13.59
N LEU A 73 -2.83 5.81 -12.70
CA LEU A 73 -3.44 5.10 -11.58
C LEU A 73 -4.49 4.11 -12.04
N GLU A 74 -5.36 4.47 -12.99
CA GLU A 74 -6.36 3.59 -13.60
C GLU A 74 -5.71 2.33 -14.20
N VAL A 75 -4.65 2.48 -14.99
CA VAL A 75 -3.93 1.32 -15.53
C VAL A 75 -3.32 0.48 -14.42
N THR A 76 -2.73 1.11 -13.40
CA THR A 76 -2.05 0.40 -12.31
C THR A 76 -3.03 -0.39 -11.45
N GLN A 77 -4.15 0.22 -11.06
CA GLN A 77 -5.17 -0.43 -10.23
C GLN A 77 -5.88 -1.56 -10.98
N GLU A 78 -6.15 -1.41 -12.28
CA GLU A 78 -6.73 -2.50 -13.08
C GLU A 78 -5.75 -3.66 -13.26
N GLU A 79 -4.45 -3.38 -13.47
CA GLU A 79 -3.43 -4.43 -13.50
C GLU A 79 -3.31 -5.15 -12.14
N LEU A 80 -3.42 -4.43 -11.01
CA LEU A 80 -3.39 -5.01 -9.66
C LEU A 80 -4.63 -5.86 -9.37
N THR A 81 -5.84 -5.36 -9.64
CA THR A 81 -7.08 -6.13 -9.50
C THR A 81 -7.05 -7.39 -10.37
N PHE A 82 -6.51 -7.33 -11.59
CA PHE A 82 -6.38 -8.51 -12.45
C PHE A 82 -5.28 -9.49 -11.99
N ALA A 83 -4.23 -8.98 -11.34
CA ALA A 83 -3.17 -9.78 -10.75
C ALA A 83 -3.59 -10.47 -9.45
N ASN A 84 -4.76 -10.13 -8.90
CA ASN A 84 -5.33 -10.79 -7.73
C ASN A 84 -5.23 -12.33 -7.87
N GLN A 85 -4.98 -12.99 -6.75
CA GLN A 85 -4.74 -14.43 -6.67
C GLN A 85 -3.47 -14.91 -7.39
N GLN A 86 -2.62 -14.02 -7.91
CA GLN A 86 -1.34 -14.34 -8.55
C GLN A 86 -0.19 -13.55 -7.90
N PRO A 87 0.32 -13.99 -6.74
CA PRO A 87 1.17 -13.19 -5.86
C PRO A 87 2.45 -12.70 -6.55
N HIS A 88 3.04 -13.51 -7.44
CA HIS A 88 4.22 -13.13 -8.23
C HIS A 88 3.94 -11.96 -9.19
N LYS A 89 2.72 -11.84 -9.72
CA LYS A 89 2.32 -10.71 -10.58
C LYS A 89 2.09 -9.45 -9.77
N THR A 90 1.43 -9.54 -8.62
CA THR A 90 1.28 -8.41 -7.69
C THR A 90 2.64 -7.86 -7.27
N ILE A 91 3.59 -8.73 -6.91
CA ILE A 91 4.97 -8.33 -6.58
C ILE A 91 5.69 -7.70 -7.79
N SER A 92 5.49 -8.25 -8.99
CA SER A 92 6.06 -7.65 -10.21
C SER A 92 5.53 -6.25 -10.46
N LEU A 93 4.20 -6.06 -10.34
CA LEU A 93 3.54 -4.76 -10.44
C LEU A 93 4.08 -3.76 -9.43
N ALA A 94 4.07 -4.12 -8.14
CA ALA A 94 4.61 -3.30 -7.07
C ALA A 94 6.07 -2.90 -7.32
N SER A 95 6.92 -3.84 -7.76
CA SER A 95 8.33 -3.54 -8.05
C SER A 95 8.48 -2.47 -9.15
N ARG A 96 7.59 -2.45 -10.15
CA ARG A 96 7.64 -1.48 -11.26
C ARG A 96 7.26 -0.06 -10.85
N LEU A 97 6.60 0.11 -9.70
CA LEU A 97 6.33 1.43 -9.13
C LEU A 97 7.59 2.04 -8.49
N THR A 98 8.61 1.20 -8.21
CA THR A 98 9.93 1.60 -7.72
C THR A 98 10.93 1.83 -8.86
N ASP A 99 12.16 2.20 -8.55
CA ASP A 99 13.28 2.25 -9.50
C ASP A 99 13.91 0.87 -9.78
N SER A 100 13.42 -0.18 -9.13
CA SER A 100 13.96 -1.54 -9.12
C SER A 100 13.03 -2.56 -9.78
N GLY A 101 12.25 -2.13 -10.78
CA GLY A 101 11.23 -2.97 -11.42
C GLY A 101 11.75 -4.24 -12.09
N VAL A 102 11.10 -5.38 -11.81
CA VAL A 102 11.46 -6.70 -12.36
C VAL A 102 10.22 -7.42 -12.91
N ARG A 103 10.40 -8.14 -14.03
CA ARG A 103 9.33 -8.89 -14.73
C ARG A 103 9.78 -10.33 -15.04
N ARG A 104 9.75 -11.20 -14.03
CA ARG A 104 10.21 -12.61 -14.16
C ARG A 104 9.32 -13.42 -15.09
N ASP A 105 8.03 -13.12 -15.10
CA ASP A 105 6.98 -13.73 -15.92
C ASP A 105 7.23 -13.66 -17.44
N LEU A 106 7.99 -12.67 -17.92
CA LEU A 106 8.40 -12.58 -19.33
C LEU A 106 9.32 -13.73 -19.77
N LEU A 107 9.95 -14.44 -18.82
CA LEU A 107 10.76 -15.64 -19.09
C LEU A 107 9.93 -16.93 -19.03
N GLY A 108 8.63 -16.84 -18.75
CA GLY A 108 7.74 -17.96 -18.45
C GLY A 108 7.33 -17.97 -16.97
N ASP A 109 6.59 -19.01 -16.56
CA ASP A 109 6.24 -19.23 -15.15
C ASP A 109 7.53 -19.41 -14.32
N PRO A 110 7.83 -18.51 -13.36
CA PRO A 110 9.05 -18.57 -12.56
C PRO A 110 9.22 -19.88 -11.78
N ALA A 111 8.12 -20.52 -11.37
CA ALA A 111 8.15 -21.81 -10.67
C ALA A 111 7.93 -23.01 -11.60
N GLY A 112 7.70 -22.80 -12.90
CA GLY A 112 7.20 -23.83 -13.82
C GLY A 112 8.08 -25.08 -13.92
N ILE A 113 9.42 -24.91 -13.96
CA ILE A 113 10.37 -26.04 -13.99
C ILE A 113 10.31 -26.82 -12.67
N ALA A 114 10.34 -26.12 -11.54
CA ALA A 114 10.26 -26.75 -10.22
C ALA A 114 8.90 -27.45 -10.03
N ALA A 115 7.80 -26.84 -10.48
CA ALA A 115 6.46 -27.42 -10.44
C ALA A 115 6.41 -28.76 -11.21
N GLN A 116 6.98 -28.82 -12.43
CA GLN A 116 7.04 -30.05 -13.21
C GLN A 116 7.88 -31.15 -12.53
N ASN A 117 9.00 -30.77 -11.93
CA ASN A 117 9.95 -31.69 -11.29
C ASN A 117 9.54 -32.16 -9.88
N THR A 118 8.42 -31.68 -9.35
CA THR A 118 7.99 -31.96 -7.97
C THR A 118 6.67 -32.71 -7.87
N THR A 119 6.29 -33.43 -8.93
CA THR A 119 4.99 -34.11 -9.02
C THR A 119 4.94 -35.51 -8.38
N ASP A 120 6.08 -36.04 -7.92
CA ASP A 120 6.16 -37.38 -7.33
C ASP A 120 6.39 -37.38 -5.81
N LYS A 121 6.11 -38.52 -5.17
CA LYS A 121 6.26 -38.69 -3.70
C LYS A 121 7.70 -38.60 -3.19
N ASN A 122 8.70 -38.74 -4.06
CA ASN A 122 10.11 -38.68 -3.66
C ASN A 122 10.66 -37.25 -3.73
N SER A 123 9.96 -36.33 -4.41
CA SER A 123 10.40 -34.97 -4.66
C SER A 123 10.71 -34.20 -3.38
N PHE A 124 9.91 -34.40 -2.33
CA PHE A 124 10.15 -33.80 -1.01
C PHE A 124 11.43 -34.34 -0.38
N ARG A 125 11.60 -35.67 -0.34
CA ARG A 125 12.84 -36.30 0.16
C ARG A 125 14.06 -35.80 -0.60
N VAL A 126 13.99 -35.68 -1.93
CA VAL A 126 15.08 -35.16 -2.77
C VAL A 126 15.43 -33.71 -2.39
N ALA A 127 14.42 -32.86 -2.16
CA ALA A 127 14.66 -31.49 -1.70
C ALA A 127 15.37 -31.46 -0.34
N LEU A 128 14.91 -32.28 0.63
CA LEU A 128 15.53 -32.39 1.96
C LEU A 128 16.97 -32.92 1.89
N GLU A 129 17.25 -33.92 1.04
CA GLU A 129 18.62 -34.43 0.85
C GLU A 129 19.53 -33.36 0.21
N ARG A 130 19.03 -32.57 -0.74
CA ARG A 130 19.78 -31.42 -1.29
C ARG A 130 20.06 -30.38 -0.20
N MET A 131 19.08 -30.07 0.65
CA MET A 131 19.29 -29.18 1.81
C MET A 131 20.34 -29.75 2.79
N LYS A 132 20.34 -31.06 3.05
CA LYS A 132 21.35 -31.75 3.88
C LYS A 132 22.75 -31.67 3.25
N GLN A 133 22.86 -31.87 1.94
CA GLN A 133 24.13 -31.69 1.20
C GLN A 133 24.67 -30.26 1.28
N ARG A 134 23.79 -29.26 1.35
CA ARG A 134 24.14 -27.84 1.55
C ARG A 134 24.42 -27.48 3.01
N GLY A 135 24.30 -28.42 3.94
CA GLY A 135 24.54 -28.19 5.37
C GLY A 135 23.40 -27.46 6.10
N LEU A 136 22.23 -27.30 5.47
CA LEU A 136 21.05 -26.69 6.10
C LEU A 136 20.36 -27.66 7.07
N ILE A 137 20.55 -28.97 6.88
CA ILE A 137 20.06 -30.03 7.78
C ILE A 137 21.27 -30.78 8.31
N THR A 138 21.39 -30.90 9.63
CA THR A 138 22.50 -31.60 10.29
C THR A 138 22.07 -32.91 10.95
N THR A 139 20.77 -33.18 11.02
CA THR A 139 20.17 -34.36 11.62
C THR A 139 19.76 -35.40 10.56
N ASP A 140 19.26 -36.55 11.01
CA ASP A 140 18.63 -37.53 10.12
C ASP A 140 17.24 -37.06 9.69
N ILE A 141 16.93 -37.25 8.41
CA ILE A 141 15.65 -36.84 7.83
C ILE A 141 14.59 -37.89 8.20
N PRO A 142 13.54 -37.53 8.97
CA PRO A 142 12.49 -38.46 9.37
C PRO A 142 11.78 -39.11 8.18
N PRO A 143 11.16 -40.28 8.32
CA PRO A 143 10.29 -40.86 7.29
C PRO A 143 9.22 -39.87 6.83
N THR A 144 8.86 -39.91 5.53
CA THR A 144 7.88 -38.99 4.91
C THR A 144 6.64 -39.74 4.40
N ASP A 145 6.55 -41.05 4.66
CA ASP A 145 5.51 -41.94 4.14
C ASP A 145 4.10 -41.61 4.65
N SER A 146 4.01 -40.96 5.82
CA SER A 146 2.75 -40.53 6.43
C SER A 146 2.18 -39.24 5.83
N ILE A 147 2.94 -38.54 4.98
CA ILE A 147 2.56 -37.25 4.43
C ILE A 147 1.88 -37.47 3.07
N PRO A 148 0.70 -36.87 2.80
CA PRO A 148 0.05 -36.93 1.48
C PRO A 148 0.96 -36.46 0.34
N LEU A 149 0.73 -36.96 -0.88
CA LEU A 149 1.55 -36.63 -2.05
C LEU A 149 1.54 -35.13 -2.32
N GLU A 150 0.36 -34.54 -2.25
CA GLU A 150 0.08 -33.15 -2.58
C GLU A 150 0.84 -32.21 -1.64
N VAL A 151 0.86 -32.55 -0.34
CA VAL A 151 1.62 -31.81 0.69
C VAL A 151 3.13 -31.97 0.50
N GLN A 152 3.61 -33.19 0.21
CA GLN A 152 5.02 -33.42 -0.12
C GLN A 152 5.42 -32.62 -1.38
N SER A 153 4.57 -32.63 -2.40
CA SER A 153 4.75 -31.92 -3.65
C SER A 153 4.78 -30.39 -3.44
N ALA A 154 3.84 -29.87 -2.64
CA ALA A 154 3.76 -28.46 -2.25
C ALA A 154 5.02 -28.01 -1.49
N ALA A 155 5.46 -28.79 -0.50
CA ALA A 155 6.69 -28.48 0.23
C ALA A 155 7.92 -28.55 -0.68
N ALA A 156 8.00 -29.55 -1.56
CA ALA A 156 9.14 -29.73 -2.46
C ALA A 156 9.34 -28.54 -3.40
N VAL A 157 8.27 -27.99 -3.99
CA VAL A 157 8.39 -26.86 -4.94
C VAL A 157 8.90 -25.60 -4.25
N VAL A 158 8.38 -25.26 -3.07
CA VAL A 158 8.84 -24.10 -2.29
C VAL A 158 10.30 -24.27 -1.89
N LEU A 159 10.69 -25.45 -1.41
CA LEU A 159 12.06 -25.69 -0.95
C LEU A 159 13.08 -25.69 -2.09
N GLN A 160 12.72 -26.24 -3.26
CA GLN A 160 13.60 -26.20 -4.45
C GLN A 160 13.80 -24.77 -4.93
N VAL A 161 12.72 -24.00 -5.08
CA VAL A 161 12.79 -22.61 -5.55
C VAL A 161 13.50 -21.72 -4.54
N MET A 162 13.29 -21.92 -3.23
CA MET A 162 14.07 -21.23 -2.20
C MET A 162 15.57 -21.39 -2.39
N MET A 163 16.06 -22.61 -2.62
CA MET A 163 17.49 -22.85 -2.83
C MET A 163 18.02 -22.18 -4.10
N ASP A 164 17.21 -22.10 -5.15
CA ASP A 164 17.58 -21.47 -6.41
C ASP A 164 17.47 -19.93 -6.35
N SER A 165 16.66 -19.39 -5.43
CA SER A 165 16.46 -17.95 -5.22
C SER A 165 17.43 -17.31 -4.21
N GLU A 166 18.15 -18.11 -3.42
CA GLU A 166 19.12 -17.61 -2.44
C GLU A 166 20.19 -16.67 -3.03
N PRO A 167 20.79 -16.93 -4.22
CA PRO A 167 21.77 -16.02 -4.82
C PRO A 167 21.22 -14.62 -5.10
N TYR A 168 19.91 -14.47 -5.34
CA TYR A 168 19.30 -13.16 -5.52
C TYR A 168 19.29 -12.35 -4.22
N ARG A 169 18.98 -13.02 -3.11
CA ARG A 169 19.01 -12.41 -1.78
C ARG A 169 20.44 -12.06 -1.36
N GLU A 170 21.42 -12.90 -1.69
CA GLU A 170 22.84 -12.60 -1.47
C GLU A 170 23.28 -11.39 -2.31
N ALA A 171 22.90 -11.34 -3.59
CA ALA A 171 23.22 -10.23 -4.48
C ALA A 171 22.64 -8.90 -3.98
N ALA A 172 21.40 -8.91 -3.48
CA ALA A 172 20.73 -7.72 -2.98
C ALA A 172 21.45 -7.03 -1.82
N PHE A 173 22.21 -7.79 -1.03
CA PHE A 173 22.91 -7.30 0.16
C PHE A 173 24.44 -7.46 0.09
N ALA A 174 25.00 -7.75 -1.08
CA ALA A 174 26.42 -8.05 -1.24
C ALA A 174 27.35 -6.92 -0.78
N GLU A 175 26.92 -5.66 -0.92
CA GLU A 175 27.68 -4.47 -0.54
C GLU A 175 27.30 -3.93 0.86
N VAL A 176 26.40 -4.62 1.58
CA VAL A 176 25.99 -4.23 2.93
C VAL A 176 26.99 -4.78 3.96
N GLN A 177 27.74 -3.86 4.57
CA GLN A 177 28.66 -4.20 5.65
C GLN A 177 27.92 -4.54 6.94
N GLU A 178 28.41 -5.52 7.70
CA GLU A 178 27.85 -5.90 9.01
C GLU A 178 26.34 -6.19 8.96
N MET A 179 25.90 -7.10 8.07
CA MET A 179 24.47 -7.41 7.85
C MET A 179 23.67 -7.63 9.14
N SER A 180 24.23 -8.32 10.13
CA SER A 180 23.57 -8.55 11.42
C SER A 180 23.25 -7.26 12.17
N ASP A 181 24.12 -6.26 12.09
CA ASP A 181 23.90 -4.97 12.76
C ASP A 181 22.97 -4.08 11.94
N THR A 182 23.02 -4.16 10.60
CA THR A 182 22.04 -3.48 9.72
C THR A 182 20.63 -4.02 9.97
N PHE A 183 20.49 -5.33 10.09
CA PHE A 183 19.23 -5.98 10.47
C PHE A 183 18.71 -5.46 11.83
N LYS A 184 19.56 -5.41 12.86
CA LYS A 184 19.17 -4.86 14.17
C LYS A 184 18.71 -3.40 14.06
N ARG A 185 19.39 -2.57 13.28
CA ARG A 185 18.99 -1.17 13.08
C ARG A 185 17.65 -1.06 12.36
N ALA A 186 17.42 -1.90 11.35
CA ALA A 186 16.16 -1.93 10.61
C ALA A 186 14.94 -2.16 11.52
N ILE A 187 15.10 -2.96 12.59
CA ILE A 187 14.03 -3.31 13.54
C ILE A 187 14.02 -2.52 14.86
N THR A 188 14.98 -1.61 15.10
CA THR A 188 15.09 -0.88 16.38
C THR A 188 15.21 0.63 16.24
N THR A 189 15.56 1.14 15.05
CA THR A 189 15.82 2.57 14.90
C THR A 189 14.51 3.31 14.71
N ASP A 190 14.18 4.15 15.69
CA ASP A 190 13.13 5.15 15.56
C ASP A 190 13.53 6.16 14.46
N PRO A 191 12.75 6.28 13.37
CA PRO A 191 13.04 7.22 12.28
C PRO A 191 13.09 8.70 12.71
N ASP A 192 12.56 9.05 13.89
CA ASP A 192 12.43 10.45 14.34
C ASP A 192 13.62 10.94 15.19
N VAL A 193 14.60 10.08 15.48
CA VAL A 193 15.82 10.51 16.16
C VAL A 193 16.75 11.23 15.18
N ALA A 194 16.73 12.56 15.22
CA ALA A 194 17.59 13.46 14.44
C ALA A 194 19.07 13.37 14.87
N ASN A 195 19.72 12.24 14.60
CA ASN A 195 21.16 12.05 14.77
C ASN A 195 21.86 12.00 13.40
N PRO A 196 22.58 13.07 13.00
CA PRO A 196 23.19 13.17 11.68
C PRO A 196 24.27 12.13 11.36
N VAL A 197 24.80 11.41 12.35
CA VAL A 197 25.75 10.31 12.14
C VAL A 197 25.00 9.03 11.82
N MET A 198 23.93 8.74 12.57
CA MET A 198 23.07 7.58 12.30
C MET A 198 22.38 7.71 10.95
N GLU A 199 21.88 8.90 10.60
CA GLU A 199 21.26 9.15 9.30
C GLU A 199 22.23 8.94 8.14
N ARG A 200 23.46 9.43 8.24
CA ARG A 200 24.49 9.19 7.22
C ARG A 200 24.80 7.71 7.08
N ARG A 201 24.81 6.97 8.18
CA ARG A 201 25.01 5.51 8.17
C ARG A 201 23.83 4.80 7.52
N SER A 202 22.60 5.06 7.95
CA SER A 202 21.38 4.45 7.39
C SER A 202 21.25 4.75 5.90
N ARG A 203 21.56 5.98 5.48
CA ARG A 203 21.59 6.36 4.07
C ARG A 203 22.60 5.52 3.29
N ARG A 204 23.83 5.41 3.77
CA ARG A 204 24.86 4.60 3.09
C ARG A 204 24.47 3.12 3.02
N GLU A 205 23.78 2.62 4.04
CA GLU A 205 23.25 1.26 4.04
C GLU A 205 22.20 1.07 2.94
N ILE A 206 21.27 2.02 2.78
CA ILE A 206 20.28 2.02 1.70
C ILE A 206 20.96 2.10 0.32
N GLU A 207 21.92 3.02 0.14
CA GLU A 207 22.65 3.19 -1.13
C GLU A 207 23.46 1.94 -1.53
N ASN A 208 23.76 1.05 -0.57
CA ASN A 208 24.50 -0.19 -0.79
C ASN A 208 23.60 -1.41 -1.01
N MET A 209 22.27 -1.25 -0.97
CA MET A 209 21.32 -2.33 -1.27
C MET A 209 20.94 -2.29 -2.76
N ASP A 210 20.84 -3.46 -3.37
CA ASP A 210 20.27 -3.63 -4.71
C ASP A 210 18.94 -4.39 -4.58
N LEU A 211 17.82 -3.67 -4.65
CA LEU A 211 16.51 -4.27 -4.42
C LEU A 211 16.00 -5.05 -5.65
N ALA A 212 16.56 -4.84 -6.84
CA ALA A 212 16.08 -5.54 -8.04
C ALA A 212 16.30 -7.07 -7.97
N PRO A 213 17.49 -7.59 -7.59
CA PRO A 213 17.66 -9.01 -7.29
C PRO A 213 16.67 -9.50 -6.22
N LEU A 214 16.48 -8.74 -5.14
CA LEU A 214 15.54 -9.11 -4.08
C LEU A 214 14.12 -9.34 -4.65
N TYR A 215 13.63 -8.41 -5.48
CA TYR A 215 12.31 -8.53 -6.10
C TYR A 215 12.23 -9.67 -7.12
N ALA A 216 13.33 -10.00 -7.81
CA ALA A 216 13.41 -11.18 -8.67
C ALA A 216 13.23 -12.48 -7.86
N GLY A 217 13.96 -12.62 -6.75
CA GLY A 217 13.85 -13.80 -5.88
C GLY A 217 12.46 -13.92 -5.23
N ALA A 218 11.86 -12.78 -4.85
CA ALA A 218 10.51 -12.75 -4.30
C ALA A 218 9.46 -13.25 -5.31
N GLN A 219 9.53 -12.84 -6.58
CA GLN A 219 8.62 -13.32 -7.63
C GLN A 219 8.74 -14.83 -7.85
N ASP A 220 9.97 -15.37 -7.85
CA ASP A 220 10.20 -16.80 -8.00
C ASP A 220 9.57 -17.59 -6.84
N ILE A 221 9.81 -17.15 -5.59
CA ILE A 221 9.27 -17.82 -4.40
C ILE A 221 7.75 -17.67 -4.34
N ALA A 222 7.20 -16.50 -4.67
CA ALA A 222 5.75 -16.27 -4.71
C ALA A 222 5.05 -17.20 -5.72
N ALA A 223 5.66 -17.42 -6.89
CA ALA A 223 5.15 -18.39 -7.86
C ALA A 223 5.15 -19.82 -7.29
N ALA A 224 6.20 -20.19 -6.55
CA ALA A 224 6.28 -21.50 -5.89
C ALA A 224 5.25 -21.68 -4.78
N VAL A 225 5.01 -20.62 -3.99
CA VAL A 225 3.95 -20.58 -2.96
C VAL A 225 2.58 -20.75 -3.62
N GLN A 226 2.29 -20.04 -4.71
CA GLN A 226 1.03 -20.21 -5.44
C GLN A 226 0.81 -21.66 -5.92
N VAL A 227 1.86 -22.30 -6.45
CA VAL A 227 1.81 -23.72 -6.84
C VAL A 227 1.56 -24.61 -5.62
N ALA A 228 2.20 -24.33 -4.49
CA ALA A 228 2.02 -25.07 -3.25
C ALA A 228 0.59 -24.94 -2.70
N THR A 229 0.06 -23.73 -2.60
CA THR A 229 -1.33 -23.45 -2.20
C THR A 229 -2.31 -24.21 -3.08
N THR A 230 -2.16 -24.11 -4.41
CA THR A 230 -3.05 -24.81 -5.37
C THR A 230 -3.03 -26.34 -5.19
N ARG A 231 -1.90 -26.93 -4.80
CA ARG A 231 -1.78 -28.38 -4.59
C ARG A 231 -2.54 -28.85 -3.36
N VAL A 232 -2.66 -28.01 -2.33
CA VAL A 232 -3.26 -28.41 -1.05
C VAL A 232 -4.75 -28.05 -0.93
N THR A 233 -5.27 -27.17 -1.80
CA THR A 233 -6.67 -26.71 -1.79
C THR A 233 -7.70 -27.85 -1.77
N THR A 234 -7.45 -28.95 -2.48
CA THR A 234 -8.45 -30.03 -2.66
C THR A 234 -8.18 -31.26 -1.80
N LEU A 235 -7.25 -31.18 -0.83
CA LEU A 235 -6.90 -32.36 -0.04
C LEU A 235 -7.91 -32.57 1.09
N GLU A 236 -8.71 -33.63 1.02
CA GLU A 236 -9.63 -34.01 2.09
C GLU A 236 -9.03 -35.03 3.06
N GLY A 237 -9.07 -34.71 4.35
CA GLY A 237 -8.95 -35.65 5.46
C GLY A 237 -7.53 -36.13 5.81
N GLY A 238 -7.49 -36.99 6.83
CA GLY A 238 -6.25 -37.50 7.42
C GLY A 238 -5.83 -36.70 8.64
N SER A 239 -4.96 -37.29 9.46
CA SER A 239 -4.27 -36.56 10.52
C SER A 239 -2.81 -36.99 10.50
N PHE A 240 -1.92 -36.00 10.48
CA PHE A 240 -0.50 -36.22 10.50
C PHE A 240 0.19 -35.00 11.10
N MET A 241 1.36 -35.24 11.68
CA MET A 241 2.28 -34.17 12.04
C MET A 241 3.68 -34.60 11.66
N TRP A 242 4.33 -33.78 10.86
CA TRP A 242 5.71 -33.95 10.47
C TRP A 242 6.50 -32.67 10.68
N ARG A 243 7.69 -32.78 11.27
CA ARG A 243 8.56 -31.64 11.56
C ARG A 243 10.02 -31.96 11.35
N LEU A 244 10.77 -31.01 10.83
CA LEU A 244 12.23 -31.05 10.75
C LEU A 244 12.84 -29.67 10.96
N THR A 245 13.74 -29.55 11.93
CA THR A 245 14.52 -28.32 12.15
C THR A 245 15.66 -28.20 11.16
N THR A 246 15.78 -27.04 10.53
CA THR A 246 16.88 -26.67 9.62
C THR A 246 17.63 -25.44 10.16
N ALA A 247 18.76 -25.09 9.53
CA ALA A 247 19.52 -23.88 9.83
C ALA A 247 18.72 -22.59 9.58
N LEU A 248 17.72 -22.61 8.68
CA LEU A 248 16.87 -21.46 8.35
C LEU A 248 15.58 -21.43 9.18
N GLY A 249 15.23 -22.51 9.86
CA GLY A 249 13.95 -22.65 10.57
C GLY A 249 13.35 -24.04 10.42
N ASP A 250 12.25 -24.29 11.10
CA ASP A 250 11.49 -25.53 11.02
C ASP A 250 10.71 -25.63 9.72
N ILE A 251 10.68 -26.84 9.17
CA ILE A 251 9.68 -27.28 8.19
C ILE A 251 8.63 -28.05 8.99
N VAL A 252 7.37 -27.63 8.89
CA VAL A 252 6.22 -28.19 9.60
C VAL A 252 5.14 -28.53 8.58
N LEU A 253 4.61 -29.75 8.62
CA LEU A 253 3.52 -30.21 7.77
C LEU A 253 2.48 -30.92 8.66
N SER A 254 1.27 -30.37 8.77
CA SER A 254 0.23 -30.83 9.71
C SER A 254 -1.14 -30.99 9.07
N SER A 255 -1.98 -31.79 9.74
CA SER A 255 -3.43 -31.83 9.56
C SER A 255 -4.09 -32.57 10.74
N GLY A 256 -5.34 -32.21 11.02
CA GLY A 256 -6.25 -32.90 11.94
C GLY A 256 -6.12 -32.53 13.41
N SER A 257 -5.46 -31.42 13.75
CA SER A 257 -5.32 -30.93 15.12
C SER A 257 -5.07 -29.45 15.21
N ASP A 258 -5.69 -28.79 16.18
CA ASP A 258 -5.37 -27.43 16.61
C ASP A 258 -3.91 -27.36 17.11
N ASN A 259 -3.10 -26.53 16.48
CA ASN A 259 -1.67 -26.36 16.74
C ASN A 259 -1.38 -24.98 17.34
N MET A 260 -0.27 -24.89 18.08
CA MET A 260 0.22 -23.63 18.62
C MET A 260 1.70 -23.46 18.32
N TYR A 261 2.02 -22.41 17.57
CA TYR A 261 3.38 -22.07 17.14
C TYR A 261 3.86 -20.82 17.87
N VAL A 262 4.62 -20.99 18.95
CA VAL A 262 5.07 -19.86 19.79
C VAL A 262 6.52 -19.48 19.54
N ASP A 263 6.75 -18.28 18.97
CA ASP A 263 8.07 -17.71 18.68
C ASP A 263 8.97 -18.64 17.86
N GLN A 264 8.37 -19.57 17.11
CA GLN A 264 9.10 -20.58 16.35
C GLN A 264 9.68 -19.96 15.09
N LYS A 265 10.95 -20.26 14.80
CA LYS A 265 11.56 -19.91 13.52
C LYS A 265 11.04 -20.85 12.47
N ILE A 266 9.99 -20.46 11.76
CA ILE A 266 9.41 -21.25 10.66
C ILE A 266 10.13 -20.89 9.36
N LEU A 267 10.61 -21.91 8.65
CA LEU A 267 11.01 -21.81 7.25
C LEU A 267 9.81 -22.05 6.34
N LEU A 268 9.08 -23.15 6.59
CA LEU A 268 7.88 -23.53 5.85
C LEU A 268 6.90 -24.24 6.80
N CYS A 269 5.67 -23.73 6.89
CA CYS A 269 4.52 -24.42 7.48
C CYS A 269 3.49 -24.67 6.38
N ILE A 270 2.97 -25.89 6.31
CA ILE A 270 1.76 -26.21 5.56
C ILE A 270 0.84 -26.91 6.56
N ASP A 271 -0.15 -26.17 7.05
CA ASP A 271 -1.27 -26.74 7.82
C ASP A 271 -2.47 -26.89 6.89
N LEU A 272 -3.26 -27.93 7.12
CA LEU A 272 -4.42 -28.25 6.29
C LEU A 272 -5.75 -28.15 7.03
N SER A 273 -5.72 -28.10 8.36
CA SER A 273 -6.91 -28.04 9.19
C SER A 273 -6.55 -27.83 10.65
N GLY A 274 -7.25 -26.94 11.33
CA GLY A 274 -7.13 -26.77 12.76
C GLY A 274 -7.93 -25.57 13.22
N LYS A 275 -7.69 -25.15 14.45
CA LYS A 275 -7.92 -23.77 14.90
C LYS A 275 -6.62 -23.33 15.54
N ASP A 276 -5.72 -22.93 14.68
CA ASP A 276 -4.31 -22.81 14.97
C ASP A 276 -3.98 -21.44 15.53
N THR A 277 -2.89 -21.38 16.29
CA THR A 277 -2.42 -20.13 16.88
C THR A 277 -0.95 -19.94 16.56
N TYR A 278 -0.70 -18.98 15.68
CA TYR A 278 0.61 -18.54 15.21
C TYR A 278 1.06 -17.30 16.00
N ILE A 279 1.97 -17.49 16.94
CA ILE A 279 2.54 -16.39 17.73
C ILE A 279 3.92 -16.02 17.19
N ASN A 280 4.02 -14.81 16.64
CA ASN A 280 5.25 -14.23 16.09
C ASN A 280 5.89 -15.08 14.97
N CYS A 281 5.05 -15.65 14.12
CA CYS A 281 5.40 -16.34 12.88
C CYS A 281 4.22 -16.27 11.87
N PRO A 282 4.46 -16.36 10.55
CA PRO A 282 5.77 -16.37 9.91
C PRO A 282 6.46 -14.99 10.02
N THR A 283 7.78 -14.95 10.15
CA THR A 283 8.55 -13.69 10.18
C THR A 283 10.05 -13.94 10.04
N ASN A 284 10.81 -12.96 9.53
CA ASN A 284 12.26 -12.99 9.59
C ASN A 284 12.72 -12.53 10.99
N GLN A 285 12.90 -13.46 11.94
CA GLN A 285 13.34 -13.10 13.30
C GLN A 285 14.83 -12.73 13.38
N THR A 286 15.63 -13.16 12.40
CA THR A 286 17.07 -12.90 12.33
C THR A 286 17.50 -12.77 10.88
N VAL A 287 18.65 -12.12 10.63
CA VAL A 287 19.22 -11.99 9.28
C VAL A 287 19.50 -13.33 8.59
N ASN A 288 19.68 -14.43 9.33
CA ASN A 288 19.91 -15.75 8.74
C ASN A 288 18.60 -16.46 8.37
N GLN A 289 17.48 -16.11 9.03
CA GLN A 289 16.14 -16.60 8.69
C GLN A 289 15.52 -15.65 7.66
N TRP A 290 16.00 -15.73 6.42
CA TRP A 290 15.63 -14.79 5.37
C TRP A 290 14.39 -15.18 4.59
N LEU A 291 13.85 -16.36 4.82
CA LEU A 291 12.56 -16.81 4.30
C LEU A 291 11.71 -17.37 5.45
N SER A 292 10.42 -17.05 5.45
CA SER A 292 9.41 -17.71 6.27
C SER A 292 8.12 -17.83 5.45
N VAL A 293 7.60 -19.04 5.31
CA VAL A 293 6.36 -19.33 4.57
C VAL A 293 5.40 -20.06 5.50
N VAL A 294 4.17 -19.58 5.61
CA VAL A 294 3.05 -20.30 6.22
C VAL A 294 1.93 -20.36 5.19
N ILE A 295 1.40 -21.56 4.98
CA ILE A 295 0.19 -21.83 4.22
C ILE A 295 -0.72 -22.56 5.20
N ASP A 296 -1.76 -21.89 5.67
CA ASP A 296 -2.91 -22.51 6.31
C ASP A 296 -4.01 -22.69 5.26
N ARG A 297 -4.84 -23.70 5.44
CA ARG A 297 -5.88 -24.06 4.48
C ARG A 297 -7.28 -23.95 5.09
N SER A 298 -7.44 -24.17 6.39
CA SER A 298 -8.75 -24.08 7.01
C SER A 298 -8.67 -24.03 8.53
N GLY A 299 -9.44 -23.13 9.12
CA GLY A 299 -9.53 -23.01 10.57
C GLY A 299 -10.06 -21.64 10.96
N ASP A 300 -10.54 -21.49 12.19
CA ASP A 300 -10.68 -20.14 12.74
C ASP A 300 -9.39 -19.86 13.51
N ASP A 301 -8.41 -19.29 12.82
CA ASP A 301 -7.02 -19.22 13.20
C ASP A 301 -6.66 -17.87 13.84
N LYS A 302 -5.51 -17.85 14.52
CA LYS A 302 -5.05 -16.68 15.26
C LYS A 302 -3.60 -16.39 14.94
N TYR A 303 -3.35 -15.22 14.38
CA TYR A 303 -2.02 -14.71 14.09
C TYR A 303 -1.69 -13.55 15.02
N LEU A 304 -0.83 -13.79 16.01
CA LEU A 304 -0.63 -12.89 17.15
C LEU A 304 0.83 -12.47 17.30
N SER A 305 1.11 -11.21 17.67
CA SER A 305 2.50 -10.82 18.01
C SER A 305 2.97 -11.36 19.36
N SER A 306 2.04 -11.66 20.27
CA SER A 306 2.27 -12.30 21.55
C SER A 306 0.94 -12.86 22.10
N SER A 307 1.01 -13.87 22.98
CA SER A 307 -0.19 -14.47 23.61
C SER A 307 -1.06 -13.49 24.39
N GLY A 308 -0.53 -12.33 24.78
CA GLY A 308 -1.28 -11.28 25.45
C GLY A 308 -2.36 -10.60 24.60
N PHE A 309 -2.36 -10.81 23.28
CA PHE A 309 -3.33 -10.22 22.34
C PHE A 309 -4.52 -11.13 22.01
N GLU A 310 -4.51 -12.39 22.44
CA GLU A 310 -5.59 -13.33 22.09
C GLU A 310 -6.97 -12.84 22.57
N GLY A 311 -7.04 -12.27 23.78
CA GLY A 311 -8.30 -11.83 24.41
C GLY A 311 -8.41 -10.33 24.63
N LYS A 312 -7.58 -9.51 23.98
CA LYS A 312 -7.57 -8.05 24.13
C LYS A 312 -7.27 -7.39 22.81
N THR A 313 -8.01 -6.33 22.50
CA THR A 313 -7.67 -5.47 21.36
C THR A 313 -6.32 -4.80 21.55
N VAL A 314 -5.69 -4.33 20.47
CA VAL A 314 -4.47 -3.54 20.56
C VAL A 314 -4.71 -2.29 21.41
N ALA A 315 -5.82 -1.59 21.20
CA ALA A 315 -6.18 -0.38 21.95
C ALA A 315 -6.24 -0.61 23.48
N GLU A 316 -6.73 -1.76 23.94
CA GLU A 316 -6.80 -2.13 25.35
C GLU A 316 -5.45 -2.55 25.95
N ALA A 317 -4.51 -3.02 25.12
CA ALA A 317 -3.23 -3.53 25.57
C ALA A 317 -2.25 -2.41 25.93
N THR A 318 -2.00 -2.20 27.22
CA THR A 318 -1.03 -1.19 27.71
C THR A 318 0.43 -1.48 27.29
N THR A 319 0.72 -2.72 26.89
CA THR A 319 2.05 -3.16 26.43
C THR A 319 2.33 -2.85 24.96
N ARG A 320 1.33 -2.40 24.18
CA ARG A 320 1.46 -2.20 22.72
C ARG A 320 2.64 -1.32 22.33
N LYS A 321 2.85 -0.21 23.04
CA LYS A 321 3.92 0.76 22.75
C LYS A 321 5.31 0.14 22.82
N ALA A 322 5.51 -0.82 23.73
CA ALA A 322 6.79 -1.49 23.92
C ALA A 322 7.11 -2.51 22.83
N GLN A 323 6.14 -2.88 21.99
CA GLN A 323 6.33 -3.84 20.89
C GLN A 323 6.51 -3.18 19.52
N ARG A 324 6.23 -1.88 19.39
CA ARG A 324 6.30 -1.15 18.11
C ARG A 324 7.69 -1.27 17.46
N GLY A 325 7.70 -1.46 16.14
CA GLY A 325 8.92 -1.56 15.32
C GLY A 325 9.63 -2.91 15.37
N LEU A 326 9.29 -3.80 16.33
CA LEU A 326 9.75 -5.18 16.28
C LEU A 326 9.03 -5.93 15.14
N PRO A 327 9.67 -6.91 14.49
CA PRO A 327 9.00 -7.75 13.50
C PRO A 327 7.99 -8.69 14.18
N GLY A 328 6.80 -8.78 13.60
CA GLY A 328 5.71 -9.68 14.00
C GLY A 328 5.26 -10.60 12.87
N PRO A 329 4.14 -11.34 13.03
CA PRO A 329 3.59 -12.24 12.02
C PRO A 329 3.39 -11.57 10.66
N GLY A 330 3.71 -12.25 9.56
CA GLY A 330 3.57 -11.71 8.21
C GLY A 330 4.54 -10.57 7.86
N SER A 331 5.60 -10.33 8.64
CA SER A 331 6.59 -9.28 8.35
C SER A 331 7.88 -9.81 7.73
N ALA A 332 8.44 -9.05 6.79
CA ALA A 332 9.71 -9.32 6.13
C ALA A 332 10.74 -8.22 6.44
N THR A 333 11.91 -8.62 6.93
CA THR A 333 13.05 -7.72 7.14
C THR A 333 14.29 -8.29 6.47
N MET A 334 14.86 -7.59 5.48
CA MET A 334 16.04 -8.05 4.72
C MET A 334 15.91 -9.48 4.14
N GLY A 335 14.69 -9.82 3.71
CA GLY A 335 14.28 -11.17 3.31
C GLY A 335 12.86 -11.19 2.77
N TYR A 336 12.24 -12.37 2.83
CA TYR A 336 10.92 -12.66 2.31
C TYR A 336 10.04 -13.32 3.39
N THR A 337 8.76 -12.95 3.39
CA THR A 337 7.74 -13.61 4.21
C THR A 337 6.47 -13.80 3.39
N PHE A 338 5.91 -15.00 3.45
CA PHE A 338 4.64 -15.35 2.83
C PHE A 338 3.70 -15.94 3.88
N LEU A 339 2.53 -15.35 4.04
CA LEU A 339 1.45 -15.86 4.88
C LEU A 339 0.22 -16.04 3.99
N ILE A 340 -0.25 -17.26 3.82
CA ILE A 340 -1.44 -17.58 3.04
C ILE A 340 -2.41 -18.28 3.98
N ASP A 341 -3.55 -17.66 4.24
CA ASP A 341 -4.75 -18.29 4.79
C ASP A 341 -5.79 -18.44 3.67
N MET A 342 -6.65 -19.45 3.79
CA MET A 342 -7.58 -19.84 2.74
C MET A 342 -9.04 -19.94 3.16
N GLU A 343 -9.34 -20.33 4.40
CA GLU A 343 -10.72 -20.59 4.83
C GLU A 343 -10.85 -20.37 6.35
N GLY A 344 -11.81 -19.54 6.77
CA GLY A 344 -12.32 -19.49 8.13
C GLY A 344 -12.33 -18.08 8.70
N ASN A 345 -12.84 -17.90 9.92
CA ASN A 345 -12.97 -16.56 10.49
C ASN A 345 -11.80 -16.29 11.44
N ASP A 346 -10.87 -15.45 11.01
CA ASP A 346 -9.54 -15.33 11.56
C ASP A 346 -9.32 -14.07 12.40
N LEU A 347 -8.34 -14.19 13.28
CA LEU A 347 -7.88 -13.08 14.10
C LEU A 347 -6.42 -12.75 13.81
N TYR A 348 -6.19 -11.63 13.14
CA TYR A 348 -4.90 -11.03 12.86
C TYR A 348 -4.62 -9.88 13.83
N ARG A 349 -3.90 -10.12 14.93
CA ARG A 349 -3.67 -9.09 15.96
C ARG A 349 -2.21 -8.86 16.35
N SER A 350 -1.74 -7.63 16.22
CA SER A 350 -0.32 -7.34 16.46
C SER A 350 -0.01 -5.91 16.92
N ALA A 351 0.84 -5.80 17.95
CA ALA A 351 1.49 -4.53 18.28
C ALA A 351 2.90 -4.37 17.66
N ARG A 352 3.28 -5.30 16.79
CA ARG A 352 4.54 -5.34 16.04
C ARG A 352 4.27 -5.06 14.57
N SER A 353 5.28 -4.74 13.78
CA SER A 353 5.14 -4.61 12.32
C SER A 353 4.75 -5.97 11.72
N SER A 354 3.60 -6.08 11.07
CA SER A 354 2.94 -7.36 10.75
C SER A 354 2.05 -7.32 9.52
N PHE A 355 1.59 -8.49 9.07
CA PHE A 355 0.52 -8.66 8.06
C PHE A 355 0.81 -7.91 6.75
N GLY A 356 1.76 -8.44 5.96
CA GLY A 356 2.20 -7.76 4.74
C GLY A 356 3.09 -6.56 5.01
N SER A 357 3.95 -6.62 6.03
CA SER A 357 4.84 -5.51 6.42
C SER A 357 6.30 -5.77 6.01
N ALA A 358 6.90 -4.85 5.24
CA ALA A 358 8.23 -5.02 4.70
C ALA A 358 9.17 -3.84 5.00
N THR A 359 10.35 -4.16 5.52
CA THR A 359 11.48 -3.23 5.64
C THR A 359 12.71 -3.85 4.99
N PHE A 360 13.17 -3.29 3.87
CA PHE A 360 14.25 -3.91 3.05
C PHE A 360 13.91 -5.34 2.60
N GLY A 361 12.62 -5.65 2.46
CA GLY A 361 12.12 -7.01 2.24
C GLY A 361 10.94 -7.06 1.28
N VAL A 362 10.39 -8.27 1.09
CA VAL A 362 9.09 -8.47 0.46
C VAL A 362 8.22 -9.32 1.37
N ALA A 363 7.11 -8.76 1.83
CA ALA A 363 6.10 -9.44 2.63
C ALA A 363 4.82 -9.53 1.81
N PHE A 364 4.33 -10.76 1.63
CA PHE A 364 3.06 -11.02 0.98
C PHE A 364 2.17 -11.79 1.95
N MET A 365 1.00 -11.22 2.22
CA MET A 365 -0.05 -11.86 2.99
C MET A 365 -1.30 -11.98 2.11
N ARG A 366 -1.97 -13.13 2.18
CA ARG A 366 -3.30 -13.31 1.64
C ARG A 366 -4.19 -14.02 2.66
N ASP A 367 -5.36 -13.45 2.89
CA ASP A 367 -6.54 -14.19 3.35
C ASP A 367 -7.43 -14.46 2.12
N SER A 368 -8.08 -15.62 2.06
CA SER A 368 -8.94 -15.97 0.92
C SER A 368 -10.41 -16.11 1.26
N GLY A 369 -10.81 -16.04 2.53
CA GLY A 369 -12.20 -16.15 2.90
C GLY A 369 -12.44 -16.25 4.39
N GLY A 370 -13.33 -15.40 4.91
CA GLY A 370 -13.65 -15.34 6.33
C GLY A 370 -14.50 -14.11 6.64
N ASP A 371 -15.00 -13.98 7.87
CA ASP A 371 -15.28 -12.63 8.39
C ASP A 371 -14.17 -12.33 9.42
N ASP A 372 -13.19 -11.53 9.04
CA ASP A 372 -11.90 -11.44 9.70
C ASP A 372 -11.70 -10.16 10.50
N ILE A 373 -10.83 -10.27 11.50
CA ILE A 373 -10.44 -9.13 12.34
C ILE A 373 -8.94 -8.89 12.22
N TYR A 374 -8.61 -7.76 11.60
CA TYR A 374 -7.28 -7.19 11.56
C TYR A 374 -7.15 -6.07 12.59
N ASP A 375 -6.29 -6.24 13.60
CA ASP A 375 -6.12 -5.27 14.69
C ASP A 375 -4.64 -5.03 14.98
N VAL A 376 -4.12 -3.90 14.49
CA VAL A 376 -2.70 -3.58 14.52
C VAL A 376 -2.38 -2.28 15.26
N TYR A 377 -1.17 -2.17 15.81
CA TYR A 377 -0.71 -0.89 16.37
C TYR A 377 -0.13 0.03 15.28
N GLY A 378 0.67 -0.50 14.37
CA GLY A 378 1.20 0.27 13.25
C GLY A 378 2.21 -0.49 12.41
N GLU A 379 2.73 0.16 11.38
CA GLU A 379 3.67 -0.43 10.40
C GLU A 379 3.21 -1.80 9.86
N SER A 380 1.93 -1.92 9.51
CA SER A 380 1.28 -3.21 9.22
C SER A 380 0.18 -3.09 8.15
N LEU A 381 -0.40 -4.22 7.74
CA LEU A 381 -1.50 -4.28 6.76
C LEU A 381 -1.08 -3.65 5.42
N GLY A 382 -0.08 -4.25 4.76
CA GLY A 382 0.44 -3.70 3.50
C GLY A 382 1.37 -2.50 3.70
N TYR A 383 2.37 -2.62 4.58
CA TYR A 383 3.37 -1.58 4.86
C TYR A 383 4.65 -1.82 4.05
N GLY A 384 5.14 -0.82 3.32
CA GLY A 384 6.40 -0.93 2.56
C GLY A 384 7.39 0.19 2.80
N LYS A 385 8.60 -0.13 3.32
CA LYS A 385 9.74 0.80 3.47
C LYS A 385 10.99 0.22 2.81
N PHE A 386 11.46 0.85 1.72
CA PHE A 386 12.52 0.29 0.86
C PHE A 386 12.30 -1.20 0.58
N GLY A 387 11.05 -1.55 0.27
CA GLY A 387 10.55 -2.92 0.26
C GLY A 387 9.10 -2.93 -0.21
N ILE A 388 8.54 -4.13 -0.37
CA ILE A 388 7.17 -4.33 -0.87
C ILE A 388 6.37 -5.06 0.21
N GLY A 389 5.35 -4.42 0.75
CA GLY A 389 4.41 -5.01 1.70
C GLY A 389 3.02 -5.12 1.08
N ILE A 390 2.44 -6.31 1.09
CA ILE A 390 1.17 -6.61 0.42
C ILE A 390 0.27 -7.38 1.39
N LEU A 391 -0.96 -6.90 1.53
CA LEU A 391 -2.10 -7.63 2.06
C LEU A 391 -3.15 -7.74 0.93
N GLU A 392 -3.50 -8.96 0.55
CA GLU A 392 -4.64 -9.26 -0.31
C GLU A 392 -5.72 -9.96 0.52
N ASP A 393 -6.92 -9.42 0.55
CA ASP A 393 -8.11 -10.10 1.05
C ASP A 393 -9.04 -10.40 -0.13
N VAL A 394 -9.84 -11.47 -0.05
CA VAL A 394 -10.61 -11.97 -1.19
C VAL A 394 -12.12 -11.99 -0.93
N GLU A 395 -12.57 -12.52 0.20
CA GLU A 395 -13.99 -12.69 0.51
C GLU A 395 -14.19 -12.45 1.99
N GLY A 396 -15.09 -11.55 2.36
CA GLY A 396 -15.43 -11.46 3.76
C GLY A 396 -16.29 -10.29 4.15
N LYS A 397 -16.41 -10.07 5.45
CA LYS A 397 -16.90 -8.83 6.01
C LYS A 397 -15.94 -8.44 7.12
N ASP A 398 -14.93 -7.68 6.73
CA ASP A 398 -13.70 -7.58 7.46
C ASP A 398 -13.58 -6.26 8.21
N ILE A 399 -12.82 -6.31 9.30
CA ILE A 399 -12.54 -5.14 10.13
C ILE A 399 -11.04 -4.91 10.16
N TYR A 400 -10.61 -3.84 9.50
CA TYR A 400 -9.23 -3.36 9.46
C TYR A 400 -9.00 -2.22 10.46
N THR A 401 -8.45 -2.53 11.63
CA THR A 401 -8.10 -1.55 12.66
C THR A 401 -6.59 -1.33 12.76
N GLY A 402 -6.15 -0.07 12.75
CA GLY A 402 -4.75 0.32 12.97
C GLY A 402 -4.62 1.70 13.61
N PHE A 403 -3.48 2.08 14.21
CA PHE A 403 -3.32 3.45 14.74
C PHE A 403 -2.54 4.36 13.80
N THR A 404 -1.38 3.89 13.32
CA THR A 404 -0.51 4.70 12.48
C THR A 404 0.24 3.87 11.45
N GLN A 405 0.55 4.44 10.29
CA GLN A 405 1.38 3.81 9.25
C GLN A 405 0.89 2.40 8.89
N CYS A 406 -0.38 2.28 8.48
CA CYS A 406 -1.00 0.99 8.19
C CYS A 406 -1.98 1.07 7.01
N GLN A 407 -2.54 -0.07 6.60
CA GLN A 407 -3.58 -0.16 5.58
C GLN A 407 -3.09 0.40 4.23
N GLY A 408 -2.10 -0.25 3.64
CA GLY A 408 -1.57 0.10 2.31
C GLY A 408 -0.64 1.31 2.29
N ILE A 409 0.21 1.53 3.30
CA ILE A 409 1.12 2.69 3.33
C ILE A 409 2.45 2.45 2.60
N GLY A 410 2.79 3.39 1.72
CA GLY A 410 4.12 3.53 1.12
C GLY A 410 5.04 4.45 1.90
N MET A 411 5.98 3.90 2.64
CA MET A 411 7.07 4.63 3.30
C MET A 411 8.25 4.87 2.34
N PRO A 412 9.29 5.65 2.71
CA PRO A 412 10.35 6.01 1.79
C PRO A 412 10.93 4.83 0.98
N GLY A 413 10.93 4.98 -0.35
CA GLY A 413 11.42 3.97 -1.30
C GLY A 413 10.66 2.64 -1.34
N GLY A 414 9.54 2.52 -0.64
CA GLY A 414 8.75 1.29 -0.57
C GLY A 414 7.37 1.40 -1.23
N VAL A 415 6.74 0.25 -1.38
CA VAL A 415 5.38 0.10 -1.87
C VAL A 415 4.57 -0.67 -0.84
N GLY A 416 3.47 -0.08 -0.38
CA GLY A 416 2.50 -0.71 0.50
C GLY A 416 1.17 -0.87 -0.21
N LEU A 417 0.63 -2.09 -0.24
CA LEU A 417 -0.64 -2.43 -0.89
C LEU A 417 -1.57 -3.12 0.12
N LEU A 418 -2.80 -2.62 0.24
CA LEU A 418 -3.94 -3.35 0.74
C LEU A 418 -4.93 -3.48 -0.42
N ILE A 419 -5.27 -4.70 -0.79
CA ILE A 419 -6.22 -4.99 -1.87
C ILE A 419 -7.31 -5.87 -1.28
N ASP A 420 -8.51 -5.34 -1.15
CA ASP A 420 -9.71 -6.09 -0.83
C ASP A 420 -10.50 -6.35 -2.13
N GLN A 421 -11.28 -7.42 -2.19
CA GLN A 421 -12.00 -7.85 -3.39
C GLN A 421 -13.51 -7.91 -3.22
N SER A 422 -13.98 -8.07 -1.99
CA SER A 422 -15.41 -8.01 -1.70
C SER A 422 -15.65 -8.09 -0.21
N GLY A 423 -16.58 -7.26 0.24
CA GLY A 423 -17.17 -7.41 1.55
C GLY A 423 -18.14 -6.29 1.84
N ASP A 424 -18.47 -6.08 3.11
CA ASP A 424 -19.05 -4.80 3.56
C ASP A 424 -18.12 -4.36 4.71
N ASP A 425 -17.01 -3.74 4.37
CA ASP A 425 -15.81 -3.71 5.20
C ASP A 425 -15.67 -2.43 6.02
N THR A 426 -14.84 -2.51 7.06
CA THR A 426 -14.60 -1.40 7.97
C THR A 426 -13.12 -1.13 8.13
N TYR A 427 -12.68 -0.02 7.55
CA TYR A 427 -11.31 0.50 7.65
C TYR A 427 -11.24 1.59 8.72
N LEU A 428 -10.65 1.27 9.86
CA LEU A 428 -10.50 2.14 11.02
C LEU A 428 -9.02 2.44 11.30
N ALA A 429 -8.59 3.67 11.04
CA ALA A 429 -7.40 4.23 11.66
C ALA A 429 -7.80 4.91 12.99
N ASP A 430 -7.52 4.24 14.12
CA ASP A 430 -7.95 4.61 15.48
C ASP A 430 -7.56 6.06 15.81
N ASP A 431 -8.59 6.86 16.06
CA ASP A 431 -8.49 8.26 16.48
C ASP A 431 -9.20 8.49 17.83
N THR A 432 -9.36 7.42 18.61
CA THR A 432 -10.00 7.43 19.94
C THR A 432 -8.96 7.32 21.05
N VAL A 433 -7.96 6.46 20.88
CA VAL A 433 -6.82 6.32 21.79
C VAL A 433 -5.65 7.10 21.20
N ILE A 434 -5.42 8.31 21.74
CA ILE A 434 -4.45 9.25 21.21
C ILE A 434 -3.02 8.92 21.68
N ASP A 435 -2.36 8.03 20.96
CA ASP A 435 -0.97 7.61 21.21
C ASP A 435 0.06 8.30 20.30
N PHE A 436 -0.39 8.82 19.15
CA PHE A 436 0.42 9.49 18.12
C PHE A 436 -0.12 10.89 17.83
N PRO A 437 -0.21 11.79 18.84
CA PRO A 437 -0.85 13.09 18.68
C PRO A 437 -0.23 13.89 17.52
N SER A 438 -1.08 14.41 16.65
CA SER A 438 -0.65 15.18 15.48
C SER A 438 -0.16 16.57 15.84
N ALA A 439 0.88 17.02 15.13
CA ALA A 439 1.36 18.40 15.22
C ALA A 439 0.33 19.40 14.68
N GLN A 440 -0.61 18.95 13.83
CA GLN A 440 -1.71 19.74 13.32
C GLN A 440 -2.83 19.86 14.36
N SER A 441 -3.21 18.75 15.00
CA SER A 441 -4.14 18.71 16.13
C SER A 441 -3.74 17.64 17.14
N ALA A 442 -3.39 18.05 18.36
CA ALA A 442 -2.99 17.12 19.41
C ALA A 442 -4.14 16.25 19.94
N GLU A 443 -5.39 16.54 19.53
CA GLU A 443 -6.59 15.75 19.85
C GLU A 443 -6.76 14.54 18.94
N HIS A 444 -5.98 14.45 17.86
CA HIS A 444 -6.10 13.41 16.83
C HIS A 444 -4.75 12.72 16.59
N ASN A 445 -4.78 11.45 16.22
CA ASN A 445 -3.60 10.70 15.83
C ASN A 445 -3.11 11.11 14.43
N VAL A 446 -1.80 11.05 14.21
CA VAL A 446 -1.21 10.94 12.87
C VAL A 446 -1.45 9.52 12.38
N SER A 447 -2.51 9.34 11.60
CA SER A 447 -2.87 8.04 11.04
C SER A 447 -1.86 7.60 9.98
N MET A 448 -1.57 8.41 8.96
CA MET A 448 -0.80 7.97 7.78
C MET A 448 -1.27 6.58 7.33
N ALA A 449 -2.56 6.44 7.05
CA ALA A 449 -3.20 5.16 6.79
C ALA A 449 -4.08 5.20 5.54
N GLN A 450 -4.63 4.04 5.16
CA GLN A 450 -5.61 3.92 4.08
C GLN A 450 -5.05 4.42 2.76
N GLY A 451 -4.01 3.76 2.28
CA GLY A 451 -3.36 4.08 1.03
C GLY A 451 -2.43 5.30 1.10
N ALA A 452 -1.93 5.69 2.27
CA ALA A 452 -1.08 6.88 2.39
C ALA A 452 0.32 6.70 1.75
N GLY A 453 0.87 7.78 1.18
CA GLY A 453 2.26 7.85 0.72
C GLY A 453 3.07 8.83 1.56
N TYR A 454 4.17 8.38 2.18
CA TYR A 454 4.96 9.19 3.11
C TYR A 454 6.44 9.24 2.76
N GLY A 455 6.95 10.45 2.60
CA GLY A 455 8.38 10.76 2.57
C GLY A 455 8.88 11.46 3.82
N ARG A 456 10.20 11.36 4.03
CA ARG A 456 10.84 11.99 5.16
C ARG A 456 11.26 13.42 4.78
N ARG A 457 10.55 14.40 5.32
CA ARG A 457 10.87 15.81 5.16
C ARG A 457 11.94 16.28 6.16
N MET A 458 13.08 16.76 5.68
CA MET A 458 14.19 17.27 6.51
C MET A 458 14.81 18.57 5.96
N ASP A 459 14.16 19.25 5.01
CA ASP A 459 14.58 20.54 4.46
C ASP A 459 14.72 21.63 5.54
N TYR A 460 13.92 21.57 6.60
CA TYR A 460 13.97 22.50 7.73
C TYR A 460 14.95 22.09 8.85
N VAL A 461 15.66 20.97 8.71
CA VAL A 461 16.63 20.47 9.72
C VAL A 461 18.05 20.38 9.14
N ASP A 462 18.34 19.34 8.36
CA ASP A 462 19.68 19.05 7.86
C ASP A 462 19.76 18.99 6.33
N GLY A 463 18.62 19.22 5.65
CA GLY A 463 18.48 19.21 4.20
C GLY A 463 18.46 17.83 3.57
N ARG A 464 18.46 16.73 4.34
CA ARG A 464 18.55 15.35 3.84
C ARG A 464 17.20 14.66 3.78
N SER A 465 16.28 15.31 3.07
CA SER A 465 14.99 14.73 2.75
C SER A 465 15.09 13.43 1.94
N ILE A 466 14.15 12.53 2.15
CA ILE A 466 13.99 11.28 1.39
C ILE A 466 12.59 11.28 0.79
N ALA A 467 12.49 11.03 -0.51
CA ALA A 467 11.20 10.95 -1.19
C ALA A 467 10.33 9.82 -0.61
N GLY A 468 9.02 9.99 -0.69
CA GLY A 468 8.07 9.02 -0.17
C GLY A 468 7.93 7.77 -1.02
N GLY A 469 7.22 6.80 -0.46
CA GLY A 469 6.81 5.60 -1.16
C GLY A 469 5.50 5.76 -1.90
N ILE A 470 5.01 4.63 -2.40
CA ILE A 470 3.69 4.51 -3.02
C ILE A 470 2.81 3.67 -2.09
N GLY A 471 1.74 4.27 -1.57
CA GLY A 471 0.72 3.57 -0.81
C GLY A 471 -0.56 3.43 -1.63
N MET A 472 -1.20 2.26 -1.57
CA MET A 472 -2.47 1.99 -2.24
C MET A 472 -3.37 1.15 -1.34
N LEU A 473 -4.59 1.62 -1.15
CA LEU A 473 -5.73 0.82 -0.70
C LEU A 473 -6.69 0.72 -1.90
N ILE A 474 -7.02 -0.51 -2.29
CA ILE A 474 -7.95 -0.78 -3.39
C ILE A 474 -9.02 -1.72 -2.84
N ASP A 475 -10.22 -1.19 -2.63
CA ASP A 475 -11.44 -1.98 -2.49
C ASP A 475 -12.06 -2.18 -3.88
N THR A 476 -12.82 -3.26 -4.08
CA THR A 476 -13.50 -3.48 -5.36
C THR A 476 -15.00 -3.66 -5.29
N ARG A 477 -15.57 -3.98 -4.13
CA ARG A 477 -17.01 -4.18 -3.94
C ARG A 477 -17.37 -4.11 -2.46
N GLY A 478 -18.41 -3.36 -2.14
CA GLY A 478 -19.04 -3.51 -0.85
C GLY A 478 -19.97 -2.37 -0.51
N ASN A 479 -20.24 -2.17 0.77
CA ASN A 479 -20.64 -0.86 1.27
C ASN A 479 -19.73 -0.59 2.46
N ASP A 480 -18.75 0.25 2.22
CA ASP A 480 -17.53 0.30 2.99
C ASP A 480 -17.47 1.55 3.84
N SER A 481 -16.72 1.46 4.93
CA SER A 481 -16.55 2.59 5.83
C SER A 481 -15.08 2.84 6.15
N TYR A 482 -14.64 4.06 5.90
CA TYR A 482 -13.27 4.51 6.06
C TYR A 482 -13.22 5.63 7.11
N THR A 483 -12.60 5.38 8.25
CA THR A 483 -12.42 6.39 9.30
C THR A 483 -10.95 6.61 9.63
N CYS A 484 -10.50 7.86 9.70
CA CYS A 484 -9.15 8.18 10.17
C CYS A 484 -9.06 9.55 10.89
N GLY A 485 -7.94 9.74 11.60
CA GLY A 485 -7.57 11.00 12.22
C GLY A 485 -6.95 11.97 11.21
N VAL A 486 -5.67 12.29 11.41
CA VAL A 486 -4.89 13.19 10.55
C VAL A 486 -4.01 12.39 9.60
N PHE A 487 -4.00 12.76 8.31
CA PHE A 487 -3.32 12.05 7.23
C PHE A 487 -3.89 10.65 6.97
N GLY A 488 -4.79 10.53 6.01
CA GLY A 488 -5.29 9.23 5.57
C GLY A 488 -6.10 9.31 4.29
N GLN A 489 -6.73 8.21 3.89
CA GLN A 489 -7.64 8.13 2.74
C GLN A 489 -6.98 8.65 1.46
N GLY A 490 -5.90 7.96 1.03
CA GLY A 490 -5.16 8.28 -0.18
C GLY A 490 -4.29 9.53 -0.06
N THR A 491 -3.86 9.95 1.13
CA THR A 491 -3.07 11.17 1.29
C THR A 491 -1.60 11.02 0.83
N GLY A 492 -1.04 12.08 0.25
CA GLY A 492 0.39 12.16 -0.08
C GLY A 492 1.14 13.16 0.78
N TYR A 493 2.26 12.76 1.36
CA TYR A 493 3.16 13.61 2.15
C TYR A 493 4.61 13.48 1.66
N TRP A 494 5.26 14.62 1.39
CA TRP A 494 6.69 14.69 1.03
C TRP A 494 7.11 13.77 -0.12
N MET A 495 6.66 14.07 -1.34
CA MET A 495 6.94 13.26 -2.53
C MET A 495 6.46 11.80 -2.44
N GLY A 496 5.60 11.47 -1.48
CA GLY A 496 4.86 10.22 -1.45
C GLY A 496 3.64 10.27 -2.37
N VAL A 497 3.27 9.13 -2.92
CA VAL A 497 2.02 8.94 -3.65
C VAL A 497 1.08 8.11 -2.78
N GLY A 498 -0.04 8.70 -2.38
CA GLY A 498 -1.11 7.99 -1.69
C GLY A 498 -2.32 7.81 -2.62
N VAL A 499 -2.95 6.64 -2.53
CA VAL A 499 -4.06 6.21 -3.38
C VAL A 499 -5.05 5.44 -2.52
N LEU A 500 -6.30 5.90 -2.50
CA LEU A 500 -7.44 5.11 -2.06
C LEU A 500 -8.40 4.99 -3.25
N THR A 501 -8.81 3.78 -3.56
CA THR A 501 -9.81 3.51 -4.59
C THR A 501 -10.87 2.59 -4.03
N ASP A 502 -12.11 3.03 -4.12
CA ASP A 502 -13.29 2.18 -4.04
C ASP A 502 -13.92 2.09 -5.44
N LYS A 503 -14.54 0.95 -5.78
CA LYS A 503 -15.03 0.69 -7.13
C LYS A 503 -16.54 0.48 -7.22
N ASP A 504 -17.22 0.16 -6.13
CA ASP A 504 -18.64 -0.17 -6.13
C ASP A 504 -19.16 -0.18 -4.70
N GLY A 505 -20.17 0.62 -4.37
CA GLY A 505 -20.79 0.53 -3.06
C GLY A 505 -21.72 1.66 -2.69
N ASN A 506 -21.92 1.89 -1.40
CA ASN A 506 -22.46 3.14 -0.88
C ASN A 506 -21.64 3.48 0.36
N ASP A 507 -20.60 4.26 0.13
CA ASP A 507 -19.42 4.24 0.96
C ASP A 507 -19.32 5.49 1.82
N LYS A 508 -18.63 5.34 2.95
CA LYS A 508 -18.54 6.40 3.96
C LYS A 508 -17.10 6.74 4.27
N TYR A 509 -16.72 7.97 3.95
CA TYR A 509 -15.38 8.50 4.21
C TYR A 509 -15.43 9.53 5.32
N THR A 510 -14.91 9.21 6.51
CA THR A 510 -14.81 10.14 7.63
C THR A 510 -13.35 10.42 8.00
N GLY A 511 -12.94 11.69 7.99
CA GLY A 511 -11.58 12.08 8.34
C GLY A 511 -11.50 13.41 9.07
N GLN A 512 -10.40 13.66 9.77
CA GLN A 512 -10.20 14.92 10.49
C GLN A 512 -9.52 15.97 9.63
N TRP A 513 -8.27 15.73 9.22
CA TRP A 513 -7.41 16.74 8.57
C TRP A 513 -6.38 16.07 7.63
N TYR A 514 -6.16 16.61 6.42
CA TYR A 514 -5.28 16.02 5.39
C TYR A 514 -5.79 14.64 4.96
N VAL A 515 -7.02 14.60 4.50
CA VAL A 515 -7.76 13.38 4.19
C VAL A 515 -8.43 13.46 2.82
N GLN A 516 -8.93 12.32 2.32
CA GLN A 516 -9.75 12.23 1.11
C GLN A 516 -8.99 12.78 -0.12
N GLY A 517 -7.83 12.17 -0.39
CA GLY A 517 -6.96 12.53 -1.50
C GLY A 517 -6.26 13.89 -1.35
N ALA A 518 -6.29 14.51 -0.18
CA ALA A 518 -5.50 15.71 0.08
C ALA A 518 -4.00 15.41 0.20
N ALA A 519 -3.15 16.39 -0.14
CA ALA A 519 -1.70 16.19 -0.11
C ALA A 519 -0.92 17.42 0.34
N ALA A 520 0.28 17.16 0.88
CA ALA A 520 1.18 18.18 1.41
C ALA A 520 2.65 17.96 1.00
N HIS A 521 3.33 19.08 0.74
CA HIS A 521 4.77 19.18 0.54
C HIS A 521 5.28 18.31 -0.63
N PHE A 522 4.88 18.59 -1.86
CA PHE A 522 5.19 17.76 -3.04
C PHE A 522 4.60 16.35 -3.04
N GLY A 523 3.82 15.96 -2.03
CA GLY A 523 3.03 14.73 -2.08
C GLY A 523 1.97 14.74 -3.18
N ILE A 524 1.54 13.55 -3.58
CA ILE A 524 0.41 13.32 -4.48
C ILE A 524 -0.60 12.49 -3.70
N GLY A 525 -1.80 13.01 -3.50
CA GLY A 525 -2.88 12.31 -2.82
C GLY A 525 -4.03 12.09 -3.78
N TYR A 526 -4.59 10.89 -3.79
CA TYR A 526 -5.61 10.48 -4.74
C TYR A 526 -6.67 9.64 -4.03
N LEU A 527 -7.91 10.10 -4.07
CA LEU A 527 -9.08 9.30 -3.73
C LEU A 527 -9.94 9.18 -4.99
N GLN A 528 -10.34 7.96 -5.33
CA GLN A 528 -11.33 7.69 -6.38
C GLN A 528 -12.42 6.80 -5.83
N ASP A 529 -13.66 7.21 -6.02
CA ASP A 529 -14.84 6.38 -5.91
C ASP A 529 -15.47 6.26 -7.30
N ARG A 530 -16.00 5.09 -7.65
CA ARG A 530 -16.52 4.84 -9.00
C ARG A 530 -18.03 4.71 -9.07
N ALA A 531 -18.69 4.34 -7.98
CA ALA A 531 -20.11 4.09 -8.02
C ALA A 531 -20.67 4.02 -6.62
N GLY A 532 -21.72 4.78 -6.38
CA GLY A 532 -22.45 4.60 -5.15
C GLY A 532 -23.39 5.71 -4.82
N LYS A 533 -23.56 5.92 -3.53
CA LYS A 533 -24.26 7.06 -2.97
C LYS A 533 -23.51 7.38 -1.69
N ASP A 534 -22.48 8.19 -1.85
CA ASP A 534 -21.35 8.18 -0.96
C ASP A 534 -21.36 9.41 -0.05
N GLU A 535 -20.80 9.24 1.14
CA GLU A 535 -20.76 10.25 2.17
C GLU A 535 -19.31 10.63 2.52
N TYR A 536 -18.90 11.82 2.12
CA TYR A 536 -17.57 12.36 2.39
C TYR A 536 -17.63 13.40 3.50
N THR A 537 -17.11 13.07 4.68
CA THR A 537 -17.05 13.96 5.84
C THR A 537 -15.62 14.28 6.26
N ALA A 538 -15.24 15.56 6.15
CA ALA A 538 -14.00 16.10 6.68
C ALA A 538 -14.27 17.23 7.69
N TYR A 539 -13.88 17.03 8.95
CA TYR A 539 -14.19 17.97 10.03
C TYR A 539 -13.27 19.19 10.10
N MET A 540 -12.06 19.11 9.53
CA MET A 540 -11.10 20.21 9.46
C MET A 540 -10.72 20.54 8.01
N ASN A 541 -9.78 21.46 7.83
CA ASN A 541 -9.38 21.94 6.51
C ASN A 541 -8.48 20.94 5.78
N MET A 542 -8.04 21.24 4.55
CA MET A 542 -7.16 20.37 3.75
C MET A 542 -7.74 18.97 3.56
N ALA A 543 -8.83 18.88 2.80
CA ALA A 543 -9.52 17.63 2.51
C ALA A 543 -10.03 17.60 1.06
N GLN A 544 -10.60 16.49 0.62
CA GLN A 544 -11.40 16.40 -0.62
C GLN A 544 -10.64 16.93 -1.84
N GLY A 545 -9.49 16.31 -2.13
CA GLY A 545 -8.63 16.66 -3.25
C GLY A 545 -7.88 17.99 -3.08
N ALA A 546 -7.74 18.52 -1.87
CA ALA A 546 -6.97 19.76 -1.66
C ALA A 546 -5.45 19.55 -1.81
N GLY A 547 -4.78 20.47 -2.53
CA GLY A 547 -3.33 20.47 -2.71
C GLY A 547 -2.63 21.56 -1.90
N HIS A 548 -1.62 21.18 -1.10
CA HIS A 548 -0.79 22.11 -0.32
C HIS A 548 0.70 22.01 -0.63
N ASP A 549 1.36 23.15 -0.81
CA ASP A 549 2.83 23.21 -0.83
C ASP A 549 3.46 22.41 -1.98
N PHE A 550 3.18 22.81 -3.22
CA PHE A 550 3.57 22.09 -4.45
C PHE A 550 3.09 20.64 -4.51
N SER A 551 2.06 20.28 -3.73
CA SER A 551 1.37 19.00 -3.86
C SER A 551 0.20 19.05 -4.81
N VAL A 552 -0.19 17.86 -5.24
CA VAL A 552 -1.45 17.65 -5.95
C VAL A 552 -2.38 16.77 -5.12
N GLY A 553 -3.59 17.25 -4.87
CA GLY A 553 -4.67 16.43 -4.32
C GLY A 553 -5.73 16.14 -5.37
N TYR A 554 -6.29 14.93 -5.36
CA TYR A 554 -7.40 14.51 -6.21
C TYR A 554 -8.50 13.88 -5.37
N LEU A 555 -9.74 14.28 -5.58
CA LEU A 555 -10.92 13.47 -5.29
C LEU A 555 -11.70 13.35 -6.60
N ILE A 556 -11.97 12.11 -7.01
CA ILE A 556 -12.73 11.80 -8.22
C ILE A 556 -13.87 10.88 -7.81
N ASP A 557 -15.09 11.37 -7.93
CA ASP A 557 -16.31 10.57 -7.84
C ASP A 557 -16.89 10.40 -9.26
N GLU A 558 -17.19 9.16 -9.66
CA GLU A 558 -17.67 8.88 -11.02
C GLU A 558 -19.20 8.79 -11.15
N SER A 559 -19.94 8.46 -10.09
CA SER A 559 -21.40 8.45 -10.11
C SER A 559 -22.02 8.25 -8.74
N GLY A 560 -23.09 8.99 -8.44
CA GLY A 560 -23.89 8.74 -7.24
C GLY A 560 -24.88 9.87 -6.97
N ASP A 561 -25.55 9.86 -5.82
CA ASP A 561 -26.28 11.04 -5.33
C ASP A 561 -25.59 11.44 -4.02
N ASP A 562 -24.47 12.14 -4.10
CA ASP A 562 -23.45 12.11 -3.06
C ASP A 562 -23.56 13.27 -2.06
N LEU A 563 -22.94 13.09 -0.89
CA LEU A 563 -22.92 14.06 0.17
C LEU A 563 -21.49 14.44 0.53
N TYR A 564 -21.15 15.70 0.27
CA TYR A 564 -19.85 16.26 0.63
C TYR A 564 -19.97 17.24 1.79
N LEU A 565 -19.47 16.85 2.96
CA LEU A 565 -19.29 17.71 4.11
C LEU A 565 -17.81 18.07 4.29
N GLY A 566 -17.48 19.33 4.09
CA GLY A 566 -16.11 19.83 4.21
C GLY A 566 -16.03 21.20 4.90
N THR A 567 -14.81 21.72 5.04
CA THR A 567 -14.56 23.07 5.56
C THR A 567 -13.72 23.90 4.58
N SER A 568 -12.93 24.86 5.04
CA SER A 568 -11.98 25.59 4.18
C SER A 568 -10.96 24.63 3.58
N LEU A 569 -10.36 24.96 2.43
CA LEU A 569 -9.37 24.11 1.75
C LEU A 569 -9.93 22.70 1.50
N SER A 570 -11.10 22.62 0.87
CA SER A 570 -11.78 21.39 0.46
C SER A 570 -12.32 21.50 -0.96
N LEU A 571 -12.80 20.40 -1.52
CA LEU A 571 -13.43 20.34 -2.84
C LEU A 571 -12.52 20.93 -3.91
N GLY A 572 -11.31 20.36 -4.00
CA GLY A 572 -10.33 20.72 -5.03
C GLY A 572 -9.63 22.06 -4.80
N ALA A 573 -9.48 22.50 -3.55
CA ALA A 573 -8.82 23.76 -3.24
C ALA A 573 -7.29 23.72 -3.37
N GLY A 574 -6.70 24.84 -3.82
CA GLY A 574 -5.25 25.02 -3.92
C GLY A 574 -4.67 25.93 -2.84
N ASN A 575 -3.54 25.55 -2.22
CA ASN A 575 -2.89 26.35 -1.19
C ASN A 575 -1.36 26.29 -1.29
N ALA A 576 -0.69 27.42 -1.04
CA ALA A 576 0.77 27.51 -1.02
C ALA A 576 1.44 26.91 -2.27
N ASN A 577 0.97 27.30 -3.48
CA ASN A 577 1.42 26.72 -4.75
C ASN A 577 1.06 25.24 -4.93
N GLY A 578 0.05 24.74 -4.23
CA GLY A 578 -0.54 23.44 -4.49
C GLY A 578 -1.59 23.50 -5.61
N ILE A 579 -1.91 22.31 -6.13
CA ILE A 579 -2.98 22.07 -7.11
C ILE A 579 -4.01 21.17 -6.43
N GLY A 580 -5.23 21.65 -6.23
CA GLY A 580 -6.35 20.81 -5.82
C GLY A 580 -7.25 20.49 -7.00
N ILE A 581 -7.68 19.24 -7.10
CA ILE A 581 -8.55 18.74 -8.17
C ILE A 581 -9.69 17.95 -7.54
N PHE A 582 -10.91 18.38 -7.87
CA PHE A 582 -12.15 17.70 -7.51
C PHE A 582 -12.96 17.49 -8.79
N PHE A 583 -13.34 16.24 -9.02
CA PHE A 583 -14.27 15.81 -10.05
C PHE A 583 -15.42 15.06 -9.37
N ASP A 584 -16.63 15.51 -9.64
CA ASP A 584 -17.86 14.74 -9.50
C ASP A 584 -18.44 14.64 -10.92
N LEU A 585 -18.74 13.44 -11.42
CA LEU A 585 -18.99 13.24 -12.86
C LEU A 585 -20.47 13.08 -13.23
N ASP A 586 -21.31 12.59 -12.34
CA ASP A 586 -22.74 12.35 -12.58
C ASP A 586 -23.46 12.18 -11.24
N GLY A 587 -24.57 12.86 -11.03
CA GLY A 587 -25.30 12.69 -9.78
C GLY A 587 -26.35 13.73 -9.49
N ALA A 588 -26.84 13.80 -8.27
CA ALA A 588 -27.62 14.93 -7.79
C ALA A 588 -27.16 15.26 -6.37
N ASP A 589 -26.11 16.06 -6.30
CA ASP A 589 -25.21 16.01 -5.16
C ASP A 589 -25.51 17.10 -4.15
N THR A 590 -25.06 16.88 -2.92
CA THR A 590 -25.21 17.85 -1.84
C THR A 590 -23.85 18.27 -1.33
N TYR A 591 -23.50 19.52 -1.58
CA TYR A 591 -22.26 20.12 -1.12
C TYR A 591 -22.48 21.00 0.10
N THR A 592 -21.75 20.70 1.17
CA THR A 592 -21.76 21.46 2.42
C THR A 592 -20.33 21.79 2.84
N ALA A 593 -19.75 22.84 2.22
CA ALA A 593 -18.46 23.39 2.63
C ALA A 593 -18.59 24.85 3.08
N LYS A 594 -17.75 25.25 4.04
CA LYS A 594 -17.68 26.61 4.58
C LYS A 594 -16.25 27.16 4.46
N GLY A 595 -16.11 28.35 3.90
CA GLY A 595 -14.83 29.00 3.64
C GLY A 595 -14.82 29.77 2.32
N ASN A 596 -13.85 30.66 2.11
CA ASN A 596 -13.70 31.37 0.82
C ASN A 596 -12.76 30.63 -0.15
N ASP A 597 -12.22 29.50 0.30
CA ASP A 597 -11.14 28.74 -0.26
C ASP A 597 -11.52 27.25 -0.35
N CYS A 598 -12.75 27.00 -0.79
CA CYS A 598 -13.30 25.70 -1.17
C CYS A 598 -13.94 25.82 -2.56
N PHE A 599 -14.50 24.73 -3.11
CA PHE A 599 -15.15 24.72 -4.43
C PHE A 599 -14.20 25.20 -5.53
N GLY A 600 -13.01 24.57 -5.61
CA GLY A 600 -12.04 24.86 -6.64
C GLY A 600 -11.38 26.25 -6.50
N ARG A 601 -11.42 26.86 -5.32
CA ARG A 601 -10.71 28.13 -5.05
C ARG A 601 -9.25 27.88 -4.64
N ALA A 602 -8.37 28.80 -5.04
CA ALA A 602 -6.98 28.83 -4.56
C ALA A 602 -6.77 29.97 -3.54
N ARG A 603 -5.83 29.79 -2.62
CA ARG A 603 -5.32 30.89 -1.77
C ARG A 603 -4.24 31.69 -2.48
N ALA A 604 -4.07 32.95 -2.06
CA ALA A 604 -3.06 33.82 -2.62
C ALA A 604 -1.65 33.28 -2.38
N ASN A 605 -0.79 33.45 -3.39
CA ASN A 605 0.62 33.10 -3.30
C ASN A 605 1.33 33.99 -2.28
N THR A 606 2.42 33.47 -1.70
CA THR A 606 3.26 34.25 -0.81
C THR A 606 4.09 35.28 -1.59
N ASP A 607 3.87 36.56 -1.29
CA ASP A 607 4.62 37.66 -1.88
C ASP A 607 6.10 37.66 -1.48
N GLY A 608 6.96 38.26 -2.32
CA GLY A 608 8.36 38.53 -1.99
C GLY A 608 9.34 37.37 -2.17
N SER A 609 8.92 36.24 -2.75
CA SER A 609 9.79 35.11 -3.10
C SER A 609 9.46 34.55 -4.50
N LEU A 610 10.22 33.56 -4.99
CA LEU A 610 9.91 32.87 -6.25
C LEU A 610 8.49 32.27 -6.23
N ARG A 611 7.94 31.96 -5.05
CA ARG A 611 6.56 31.47 -4.89
C ARG A 611 5.48 32.42 -5.37
N SER A 612 5.77 33.72 -5.41
CA SER A 612 4.83 34.72 -5.96
C SER A 612 4.56 34.51 -7.45
N LYS A 613 5.43 33.78 -8.15
CA LYS A 613 5.34 33.42 -9.57
C LYS A 613 5.14 31.93 -9.82
N ALA A 614 5.03 31.10 -8.78
CA ALA A 614 4.71 29.70 -8.94
C ALA A 614 3.20 29.51 -9.10
N PHE A 615 2.82 28.57 -9.96
CA PHE A 615 1.42 28.23 -10.20
C PHE A 615 0.74 27.71 -8.94
N SER A 616 -0.54 28.06 -8.75
CA SER A 616 -1.43 27.42 -7.80
C SER A 616 -2.82 27.33 -8.42
N LEU A 617 -3.48 26.18 -8.26
CA LEU A 617 -4.77 25.92 -8.86
C LEU A 617 -5.72 25.33 -7.82
N GLY A 618 -6.93 25.87 -7.76
CA GLY A 618 -8.08 25.10 -7.32
C GLY A 618 -8.93 24.72 -8.53
N PHE A 619 -9.44 23.51 -8.55
CA PHE A 619 -10.24 22.99 -9.65
C PHE A 619 -11.41 22.18 -9.08
N PHE A 620 -12.62 22.64 -9.36
CA PHE A 620 -13.87 21.95 -9.07
C PHE A 620 -14.64 21.77 -10.36
N TYR A 621 -15.04 20.54 -10.62
CA TYR A 621 -15.86 20.17 -11.76
C TYR A 621 -16.97 19.22 -11.30
N ASP A 622 -18.20 19.61 -11.59
CA ASP A 622 -19.41 18.79 -11.50
C ASP A 622 -19.90 18.51 -12.93
N GLY A 623 -20.02 17.23 -13.26
CA GLY A 623 -20.26 16.73 -14.61
C GLY A 623 -21.71 16.72 -15.04
N GLY A 624 -22.64 16.85 -14.09
CA GLY A 624 -24.06 16.90 -14.35
C GLY A 624 -24.87 16.45 -13.15
N GLY A 625 -26.02 17.07 -13.00
CA GLY A 625 -26.88 16.79 -11.88
C GLY A 625 -27.83 17.92 -11.61
N ARG A 626 -28.52 17.85 -10.47
CA ARG A 626 -29.21 19.03 -9.94
C ARG A 626 -28.88 19.17 -8.47
N ASP A 627 -27.85 19.94 -8.22
CA ASP A 627 -27.12 19.84 -6.96
C ASP A 627 -27.60 20.88 -5.97
N THR A 628 -27.27 20.63 -4.71
CA THR A 628 -27.54 21.53 -3.61
C THR A 628 -26.24 22.16 -3.13
N TYR A 629 -26.12 23.46 -3.39
CA TYR A 629 -24.99 24.28 -2.94
C TYR A 629 -25.32 25.10 -1.69
N PRO A 630 -24.33 25.45 -0.85
CA PRO A 630 -24.54 26.30 0.30
C PRO A 630 -24.88 27.74 -0.14
N ALA A 631 -25.84 28.36 0.55
CA ALA A 631 -26.17 29.77 0.33
C ALA A 631 -25.02 30.70 0.78
N GLY A 632 -24.95 31.89 0.18
CA GLY A 632 -23.98 32.93 0.56
C GLY A 632 -22.77 33.07 -0.35
N TYR A 633 -22.71 32.26 -1.41
CA TYR A 633 -21.68 32.30 -2.44
C TYR A 633 -22.28 32.78 -3.77
N ASP A 634 -21.70 33.82 -4.38
CA ASP A 634 -22.18 34.35 -5.66
C ASP A 634 -21.47 33.75 -6.87
N TRP A 635 -20.55 32.79 -6.66
CA TRP A 635 -19.72 32.17 -7.70
C TRP A 635 -19.97 30.67 -7.91
N ILE A 636 -20.74 30.02 -7.04
CA ILE A 636 -21.22 28.64 -7.19
C ILE A 636 -22.74 28.64 -7.39
N ASP A 637 -23.25 27.74 -8.22
CA ASP A 637 -24.66 27.43 -8.47
C ASP A 637 -24.71 26.33 -9.54
N ASN A 638 -25.87 25.70 -9.74
CA ASN A 638 -26.10 24.79 -10.87
C ASN A 638 -25.86 25.51 -12.21
N ALA A 639 -25.32 24.78 -13.20
CA ALA A 639 -25.02 25.24 -14.56
C ALA A 639 -24.15 26.51 -14.61
N LYS A 640 -23.26 26.67 -13.62
CA LYS A 640 -22.43 27.86 -13.46
C LYS A 640 -20.97 27.58 -13.71
N ARG A 641 -20.33 28.54 -14.36
CA ARG A 641 -18.90 28.53 -14.64
C ARG A 641 -18.30 29.79 -14.07
N SER A 642 -17.40 29.64 -13.12
CA SER A 642 -16.77 30.78 -12.49
C SER A 642 -15.27 30.60 -12.33
N VAL A 643 -14.63 31.76 -12.36
CA VAL A 643 -13.19 31.93 -12.45
C VAL A 643 -12.84 32.96 -11.39
N GLY A 644 -11.76 32.75 -10.63
CA GLY A 644 -11.23 33.81 -9.77
C GLY A 644 -9.75 33.70 -9.54
N TYR A 645 -9.14 34.87 -9.34
CA TYR A 645 -7.72 35.02 -9.05
C TYR A 645 -7.54 35.42 -7.59
N ALA A 646 -6.79 34.62 -6.85
CA ALA A 646 -6.27 35.03 -5.54
C ALA A 646 -4.96 35.81 -5.69
N THR A 647 -4.16 35.47 -6.72
CA THR A 647 -2.99 36.25 -7.16
C THR A 647 -3.01 36.30 -8.68
N LYS A 648 -3.11 37.49 -9.27
CA LYS A 648 -3.11 37.68 -10.72
C LYS A 648 -1.76 38.20 -11.20
N ASN A 649 -1.05 37.37 -11.96
CA ASN A 649 0.19 37.73 -12.65
C ASN A 649 -0.08 37.95 -14.15
N ASP A 650 0.96 38.36 -14.90
CA ASP A 650 0.84 38.63 -16.35
C ASP A 650 0.44 37.39 -17.14
N ARG A 651 0.87 36.21 -16.70
CA ARG A 651 0.54 34.91 -17.28
C ARG A 651 -0.34 34.10 -16.32
N PRO A 652 -1.39 33.43 -16.81
CA PRO A 652 -2.22 32.54 -15.99
C PRO A 652 -1.41 31.43 -15.31
N GLU A 653 -0.41 30.86 -15.99
CA GLU A 653 0.46 29.81 -15.45
C GLU A 653 1.42 30.30 -14.34
N ASP A 654 1.55 31.60 -14.12
CA ASP A 654 2.32 32.17 -13.00
C ASP A 654 1.41 32.58 -11.82
N SER A 655 0.10 32.35 -11.92
CA SER A 655 -0.90 32.91 -11.01
C SER A 655 -1.40 31.90 -9.97
N ALA A 656 -2.13 32.40 -8.97
CA ALA A 656 -2.98 31.59 -8.10
C ALA A 656 -4.44 31.83 -8.49
N LEU A 657 -5.08 30.82 -9.03
CA LEU A 657 -6.44 30.93 -9.57
C LEU A 657 -7.28 29.69 -9.27
N GLY A 658 -8.59 29.86 -9.33
CA GLY A 658 -9.55 28.81 -9.03
C GLY A 658 -10.66 28.72 -10.09
N ILE A 659 -11.03 27.50 -10.45
CA ILE A 659 -12.09 27.17 -11.41
C ILE A 659 -13.20 26.45 -10.65
N PHE A 660 -14.42 26.95 -10.83
CA PHE A 660 -15.65 26.24 -10.51
C PHE A 660 -16.40 26.00 -11.81
N TYR A 661 -16.75 24.75 -12.09
CA TYR A 661 -17.48 24.35 -13.28
C TYR A 661 -18.58 23.37 -12.90
N ASP A 662 -19.81 23.74 -13.19
CA ASP A 662 -21.00 22.90 -13.05
C ASP A 662 -21.76 22.96 -14.39
N ARG A 663 -22.16 21.79 -14.91
CA ARG A 663 -22.49 21.60 -16.32
C ARG A 663 -23.88 22.07 -16.74
#